data_AF-Q8TDF6-F1
#
_entry.id   AF-Q8TDF6-F1
#
_cell.length_a   1.000
_cell.length_b   1.000
_cell.length_c   1.000
_cell.angle_alpha   90.00
_cell.angle_beta   90.00
_cell.angle_gamma   90.00
#
_symmetry.space_group_name_H-M   'P 1'
#
loop_
_entity.id
_entity.type
_entity.pdbx_description
1 polymer ?
#
loop_
_entity_poly.entity_id
_entity_poly.type
_entity_poly.pdbx_seq_one_letter_code
_entity_poly.pdbx_strand_id
1 'polypeptide(L)'
;MNRKDSKRKSHQECTGKIGGRGRPRQVRRHKTCPSPREISKVMASMNLGLLSEGGCSEDELLEKCIQSFDSAGSLCHEDHMLNMVLAMHSWVLPSADLAARLLTSYQKATGDTQELRRLQICHLVRYWLMRHPEVMHQDPQLEEVIGRFWATVAREGNSAQRRLGDSSDLLSPGGPGPPLPMSSPGLGKKRKVSLLFDHLETGELAQHLTYLEFRSFQAITPQDLRSYVLQGSVRGCPALEGSVGLSNSVSRWVQVMVLSRPGPLQRAQVLDKFIHVAQRLHQLQNFNTLMAVTGGLCHSAISRLKDSHAHLSPDSTKALLELTELLASHNNYARYRRTWAGCAGFRLPVLGVHLKDLVSLHEAQPDRLPDGRLHLPKLNNLYLRLQELVALQGQHPPCSANEDLLHLLTLSLDLFYTEDEIYELSYAREPRCPKSLPPSPFNAPLVVEWAPGVTPKPDRVTLGRHVEQLVESVFKNYDPEGRGTISQEDFERLSGNFPFACHGLHPPPRQGRGSFSREELTGYLLRASAICSKLGLAFLHTFHEVTFRKPTFCDSCSGFLWGVTKQGYRCRECGLCCHKHCRDQVKVECKKRPGAKGDAGPPGAPVPSTPAPHASCGSEENHSYTLSLEPETGCQLRHAWTQTESPHPSWETDTVPCPVMDPPSTASSKLDS
;
A
#
# COMPACT_ATOMS: atom_id res chain seq x y z
N MET A 1 12.38 36.32 43.11
CA MET A 1 12.99 37.65 43.00
C MET A 1 12.39 38.38 41.80
N ASN A 2 12.07 39.66 42.01
CA ASN A 2 11.06 40.48 41.33
C ASN A 2 11.31 40.85 39.85
N ARG A 3 10.18 41.19 39.17
CA ARG A 3 9.93 42.20 38.09
C ARG A 3 9.41 41.58 36.80
N LYS A 4 8.35 42.06 36.13
CA LYS A 4 7.40 43.17 36.37
C LYS A 4 6.26 43.03 35.34
N ASP A 5 5.02 43.30 35.76
CA ASP A 5 3.81 43.39 34.94
C ASP A 5 3.84 44.44 33.81
N SER A 6 3.02 44.22 32.79
CA SER A 6 2.29 45.30 32.11
C SER A 6 0.89 44.83 31.64
N LYS A 7 -0.11 45.37 32.35
CA LYS A 7 -1.57 45.26 32.14
C LYS A 7 -2.03 45.98 30.87
N ARG A 8 -3.07 45.45 30.21
CA ARG A 8 -4.19 46.30 29.71
C ARG A 8 -5.54 45.55 29.60
N LYS A 9 -6.38 45.85 30.59
CA LYS A 9 -7.85 46.07 30.65
C LYS A 9 -8.85 45.04 30.08
N SER A 10 -9.67 44.57 31.02
CA SER A 10 -10.97 43.92 30.93
C SER A 10 -12.13 44.89 30.58
N HIS A 11 -13.22 44.33 30.07
CA HIS A 11 -14.58 44.74 30.44
C HIS A 11 -15.45 43.49 30.62
N GLN A 12 -16.20 43.48 31.72
CA GLN A 12 -16.92 42.38 32.35
C GLN A 12 -18.44 42.64 32.27
N GLU A 13 -19.23 41.58 32.44
CA GLU A 13 -20.67 41.54 32.80
C GLU A 13 -21.70 41.95 31.72
N CYS A 14 -22.91 41.38 31.62
CA CYS A 14 -23.73 40.70 32.61
C CYS A 14 -24.78 39.77 31.95
N THR A 15 -25.29 38.80 32.71
CA THR A 15 -26.34 37.82 32.40
C THR A 15 -27.76 38.43 32.37
N GLY A 16 -28.63 37.92 31.49
CA GLY A 16 -30.07 38.21 31.49
C GLY A 16 -30.85 37.34 30.51
N LYS A 17 -31.75 36.50 31.01
CA LYS A 17 -32.66 35.61 30.25
C LYS A 17 -33.76 36.39 29.55
N ILE A 18 -34.27 35.82 28.44
CA ILE A 18 -35.68 35.75 27.95
C ILE A 18 -35.71 35.89 26.41
N GLY A 19 -36.52 35.04 25.78
CA GLY A 19 -36.40 34.64 24.38
C GLY A 19 -36.78 35.66 23.31
N GLY A 20 -36.40 35.33 22.08
CA GLY A 20 -36.75 36.04 20.87
C GLY A 20 -36.03 35.42 19.68
N ARG A 21 -36.79 34.87 18.72
CA ARG A 21 -36.27 34.37 17.44
C ARG A 21 -35.49 35.48 16.72
N GLY A 22 -34.20 35.24 16.42
CA GLY A 22 -33.37 36.15 15.64
C GLY A 22 -32.39 35.38 14.75
N ARG A 23 -32.47 35.62 13.43
CA ARG A 23 -31.59 35.03 12.40
C ARG A 23 -30.10 35.28 12.70
N PRO A 24 -29.19 34.32 12.47
CA PRO A 24 -27.76 34.58 12.57
C PRO A 24 -27.30 35.51 11.43
N ARG A 25 -26.67 36.63 11.80
CA ARG A 25 -25.99 37.57 10.89
C ARG A 25 -24.87 36.85 10.11
N GLN A 26 -24.85 37.02 8.78
CA GLN A 26 -23.75 36.58 7.92
C GLN A 26 -22.44 37.30 8.30
N VAL A 27 -21.39 36.51 8.56
CA VAL A 27 -20.02 36.97 8.76
C VAL A 27 -19.48 37.50 7.42
N ARG A 28 -19.16 38.81 7.36
CA ARG A 28 -18.43 39.41 6.23
C ARG A 28 -17.02 38.79 6.15
N ARG A 29 -16.76 37.98 5.12
CA ARG A 29 -15.39 37.53 4.78
C ARG A 29 -14.55 38.74 4.36
N HIS A 30 -13.41 38.94 5.01
CA HIS A 30 -12.38 39.89 4.58
C HIS A 30 -11.95 39.56 3.14
N LYS A 31 -11.84 40.58 2.28
CA LYS A 31 -11.30 40.48 0.92
C LYS A 31 -9.80 40.15 0.98
N THR A 32 -9.44 38.87 0.99
CA THR A 32 -8.06 38.42 0.73
C THR A 32 -7.91 38.12 -0.76
N CYS A 33 -6.79 38.55 -1.37
CA CYS A 33 -6.47 38.18 -2.76
C CYS A 33 -6.51 36.66 -2.93
N PRO A 34 -7.10 36.13 -4.02
CA PRO A 34 -7.11 34.71 -4.28
C PRO A 34 -5.68 34.18 -4.37
N SER A 35 -5.42 33.03 -3.76
CA SER A 35 -4.15 32.31 -3.87
C SER A 35 -3.87 31.95 -5.35
N PRO A 36 -2.59 31.76 -5.75
CA PRO A 36 -2.27 31.29 -7.10
C PRO A 36 -3.04 30.04 -7.51
N ARG A 37 -3.36 29.14 -6.57
CA ARG A 37 -4.22 27.98 -6.80
C ARG A 37 -5.68 28.33 -7.06
N GLU A 38 -6.26 29.28 -6.33
CA GLU A 38 -7.61 29.77 -6.61
C GLU A 38 -7.66 30.48 -7.95
N ILE A 39 -6.62 31.23 -8.30
CA ILE A 39 -6.45 31.83 -9.63
C ILE A 39 -6.35 30.73 -10.69
N SER A 40 -5.50 29.72 -10.53
CA SER A 40 -5.40 28.60 -11.48
C SER A 40 -6.68 27.79 -11.58
N LYS A 41 -7.43 27.59 -10.49
CA LYS A 41 -8.72 26.90 -10.48
C LYS A 41 -9.79 27.72 -11.22
N VAL A 42 -9.79 29.04 -11.00
CA VAL A 42 -10.66 29.98 -11.72
C VAL A 42 -10.27 30.02 -13.20
N MET A 43 -8.99 30.15 -13.54
CA MET A 43 -8.49 30.10 -14.92
C MET A 43 -8.84 28.77 -15.59
N ALA A 44 -8.65 27.64 -14.91
CA ALA A 44 -9.07 26.34 -15.42
C ALA A 44 -10.59 26.30 -15.66
N SER A 45 -11.41 26.85 -14.75
CA SER A 45 -12.86 26.97 -14.97
C SER A 45 -13.24 27.97 -16.06
N MET A 46 -12.40 28.97 -16.34
CA MET A 46 -12.59 29.95 -17.43
C MET A 46 -12.16 29.36 -18.78
N ASN A 47 -11.17 28.47 -18.80
CA ASN A 47 -10.75 27.72 -19.99
C ASN A 47 -11.78 26.64 -20.39
N LEU A 48 -12.76 26.33 -19.53
CA LEU A 48 -13.97 25.58 -19.88
C LEU A 48 -15.00 26.42 -20.68
N GLY A 49 -14.57 27.44 -21.42
CA GLY A 49 -15.41 28.49 -22.07
C GLY A 49 -16.53 28.04 -23.01
N LEU A 50 -16.79 26.75 -23.17
CA LEU A 50 -17.93 26.13 -23.87
C LEU A 50 -18.62 24.99 -23.10
N LEU A 51 -18.13 24.66 -21.90
CA LEU A 51 -18.61 23.58 -21.03
C LEU A 51 -19.27 24.11 -19.75
N SER A 52 -19.32 25.44 -19.58
CA SER A 52 -19.75 26.11 -18.34
C SER A 52 -21.26 26.10 -18.09
N GLU A 53 -22.12 25.72 -19.04
CA GLU A 53 -23.58 25.84 -18.88
C GLU A 53 -24.42 24.57 -19.19
N GLY A 54 -23.82 23.38 -19.34
CA GLY A 54 -24.66 22.19 -19.53
C GLY A 54 -23.92 20.87 -19.70
N GLY A 55 -24.69 19.78 -19.63
CA GLY A 55 -24.20 18.46 -19.99
C GLY A 55 -23.97 18.36 -21.49
N CYS A 56 -23.07 17.47 -21.89
CA CYS A 56 -22.73 17.20 -23.29
C CYS A 56 -23.09 15.76 -23.62
N SER A 57 -23.66 15.50 -24.79
CA SER A 57 -23.85 14.12 -25.24
C SER A 57 -22.48 13.48 -25.55
N GLU A 58 -22.40 12.15 -25.52
CA GLU A 58 -21.17 11.44 -25.87
C GLU A 58 -20.71 11.75 -27.30
N ASP A 59 -21.67 11.84 -28.24
CA ASP A 59 -21.39 12.10 -29.65
C ASP A 59 -20.92 13.55 -29.88
N GLU A 60 -21.51 14.54 -29.18
CA GLU A 60 -21.04 15.93 -29.21
C GLU A 60 -19.62 16.06 -28.65
N LEU A 61 -19.31 15.34 -27.57
CA LEU A 61 -18.00 15.35 -26.95
C LEU A 61 -16.95 14.72 -27.87
N LEU A 62 -17.29 13.60 -28.51
CA LEU A 62 -16.44 12.92 -29.48
C LEU A 62 -16.16 13.81 -30.69
N GLU A 63 -17.19 14.47 -31.21
CA GLU A 63 -17.07 15.40 -32.33
C GLU A 63 -16.10 16.55 -32.01
N LYS A 64 -16.23 17.13 -30.81
CA LYS A 64 -15.29 18.16 -30.35
C LYS A 64 -13.86 17.65 -30.25
N CYS A 65 -13.64 16.43 -29.77
CA CYS A 65 -12.30 15.83 -29.73
C CYS A 65 -11.71 15.59 -31.12
N ILE A 66 -12.52 15.20 -32.11
CA ILE A 66 -12.09 15.03 -33.51
C ILE A 66 -11.70 16.38 -34.11
N GLN A 67 -12.53 17.41 -33.91
CA GLN A 67 -12.30 18.77 -34.43
C GLN A 67 -11.11 19.49 -33.79
N SER A 68 -10.57 18.97 -32.68
CA SER A 68 -9.36 19.50 -32.06
C SER A 68 -8.10 19.37 -32.93
N PHE A 69 -8.10 18.53 -33.98
CA PHE A 69 -6.95 18.32 -34.84
C PHE A 69 -7.11 19.03 -36.19
N ASP A 70 -6.03 19.57 -36.74
CA ASP A 70 -5.97 20.05 -38.12
C ASP A 70 -5.56 18.92 -39.10
N SER A 71 -5.38 19.25 -40.38
CA SER A 71 -4.94 18.30 -41.41
C SER A 71 -3.49 17.84 -41.26
N ALA A 72 -2.67 18.53 -40.46
CA ALA A 72 -1.29 18.16 -40.15
C ALA A 72 -1.18 17.32 -38.87
N GLY A 73 -2.27 17.21 -38.09
CA GLY A 73 -2.29 16.56 -36.78
C GLY A 73 -1.89 17.48 -35.63
N SER A 74 -1.80 18.79 -35.87
CA SER A 74 -1.60 19.79 -34.82
C SER A 74 -2.90 20.08 -34.10
N LEU A 75 -2.82 20.47 -32.83
CA LEU A 75 -4.00 20.85 -32.05
C LEU A 75 -4.43 22.28 -32.39
N CYS A 76 -5.68 22.45 -32.82
CA CYS A 76 -6.29 23.73 -33.20
C CYS A 76 -6.51 24.68 -32.01
N HIS A 77 -6.70 24.12 -30.81
CA HIS A 77 -7.06 24.82 -29.58
C HIS A 77 -6.32 24.24 -28.38
N GLU A 78 -6.48 24.86 -27.20
CA GLU A 78 -5.94 24.33 -25.94
C GLU A 78 -6.31 22.86 -25.72
N ASP A 79 -5.33 22.09 -25.28
CA ASP A 79 -5.42 20.63 -25.16
C ASP A 79 -6.17 20.15 -23.91
N HIS A 80 -6.57 21.06 -23.00
CA HIS A 80 -7.16 20.70 -21.70
C HIS A 80 -8.41 19.82 -21.83
N MET A 81 -9.38 20.21 -22.65
CA MET A 81 -10.61 19.42 -22.82
C MET A 81 -10.29 18.06 -23.44
N LEU A 82 -9.43 18.01 -24.46
CA LEU A 82 -9.03 16.78 -25.11
C LEU A 82 -8.34 15.84 -24.11
N ASN A 83 -7.33 16.34 -23.39
CA ASN A 83 -6.60 15.59 -22.36
C ASN A 83 -7.51 15.13 -21.23
N MET A 84 -8.46 15.97 -20.80
CA MET A 84 -9.46 15.62 -19.80
C MET A 84 -10.32 14.46 -20.28
N VAL A 85 -10.86 14.53 -21.51
CA VAL A 85 -11.71 13.46 -22.04
C VAL A 85 -10.92 12.17 -22.21
N LEU A 86 -9.72 12.22 -22.82
CA LEU A 86 -8.90 11.03 -23.03
C LEU A 86 -8.46 10.38 -21.71
N ALA A 87 -8.21 11.15 -20.66
CA ALA A 87 -7.87 10.61 -19.34
C ALA A 87 -9.09 10.12 -18.54
N MET A 88 -10.27 10.74 -18.72
CA MET A 88 -11.43 10.54 -17.84
C MET A 88 -12.59 9.78 -18.46
N HIS A 89 -12.61 9.53 -19.78
CA HIS A 89 -13.76 8.88 -20.45
C HIS A 89 -14.13 7.55 -19.80
N SER A 90 -13.15 6.77 -19.35
CA SER A 90 -13.34 5.47 -18.70
C SER A 90 -14.25 5.53 -17.46
N TRP A 91 -14.43 6.71 -16.85
CA TRP A 91 -15.37 6.89 -15.73
C TRP A 91 -16.84 6.82 -16.14
N VAL A 92 -17.15 7.09 -17.41
CA VAL A 92 -18.53 7.20 -17.93
C VAL A 92 -18.82 6.32 -19.13
N LEU A 93 -17.77 5.90 -19.86
CA LEU A 93 -17.81 5.11 -21.08
C LEU A 93 -16.58 4.19 -21.13
N PRO A 94 -16.74 2.86 -21.27
CA PRO A 94 -15.61 1.95 -21.46
C PRO A 94 -14.72 2.37 -22.63
N SER A 95 -13.41 2.21 -22.48
CA SER A 95 -12.44 2.60 -23.51
C SER A 95 -12.69 1.86 -24.84
N ALA A 96 -13.02 0.56 -24.78
CA ALA A 96 -13.39 -0.22 -25.96
C ALA A 96 -14.60 0.35 -26.70
N ASP A 97 -15.61 0.86 -25.98
CA ASP A 97 -16.80 1.49 -26.58
C ASP A 97 -16.46 2.83 -27.24
N LEU A 98 -15.58 3.63 -26.62
CA LEU A 98 -15.07 4.86 -27.23
C LEU A 98 -14.33 4.57 -28.54
N ALA A 99 -13.46 3.56 -28.54
CA ALA A 99 -12.74 3.11 -29.73
C ALA A 99 -13.69 2.59 -30.82
N ALA A 100 -14.73 1.85 -30.44
CA ALA A 100 -15.74 1.34 -31.39
C ALA A 100 -16.56 2.47 -32.03
N ARG A 101 -16.85 3.54 -31.28
CA ARG A 101 -17.50 4.74 -31.81
C ARG A 101 -16.60 5.52 -32.77
N LEU A 102 -15.30 5.61 -32.48
CA LEU A 102 -14.32 6.21 -33.40
C LEU A 102 -14.21 5.41 -34.70
N LEU A 103 -14.17 4.07 -34.62
CA LEU A 103 -14.22 3.19 -35.79
C LEU A 103 -15.49 3.40 -36.62
N THR A 104 -16.65 3.42 -35.97
CA THR A 104 -17.93 3.66 -36.64
C THR A 104 -17.96 5.04 -37.32
N SER A 105 -17.40 6.06 -36.65
CA SER A 105 -17.32 7.42 -37.20
C SER A 105 -16.39 7.50 -38.41
N TYR A 106 -15.28 6.77 -38.39
CA TYR A 106 -14.34 6.66 -39.52
C TYR A 106 -14.97 5.96 -40.73
N GLN A 107 -15.77 4.91 -40.50
CA GLN A 107 -16.47 4.15 -41.54
C GLN A 107 -17.64 4.94 -42.15
N LYS A 108 -18.34 5.77 -41.37
CA LYS A 108 -19.41 6.65 -41.87
C LYS A 108 -18.89 7.86 -42.66
N ALA A 109 -17.66 8.28 -42.39
CA ALA A 109 -17.02 9.42 -43.05
C ALA A 109 -16.51 9.03 -44.45
N THR A 110 -17.42 8.74 -45.39
CA THR A 110 -17.10 8.37 -46.78
C THR A 110 -17.25 9.53 -47.75
N GLY A 111 -16.37 9.59 -48.77
CA GLY A 111 -16.38 10.60 -49.84
C GLY A 111 -15.34 11.71 -49.65
N ASP A 112 -15.05 12.44 -50.72
CA ASP A 112 -13.95 13.42 -50.80
C ASP A 112 -14.09 14.56 -49.76
N THR A 113 -15.32 14.93 -49.42
CA THR A 113 -15.59 15.98 -48.42
C THR A 113 -15.29 15.55 -46.97
N GLN A 114 -15.09 14.26 -46.74
CA GLN A 114 -14.87 13.67 -45.41
C GLN A 114 -13.42 13.21 -45.20
N GLU A 115 -12.51 13.47 -46.15
CA GLU A 115 -11.11 13.07 -46.03
C GLU A 115 -10.42 13.73 -44.82
N LEU A 116 -10.69 15.02 -44.59
CA LEU A 116 -10.19 15.75 -43.41
C LEU A 116 -10.68 15.11 -42.12
N ARG A 117 -11.98 14.78 -42.04
CA ARG A 117 -12.59 14.14 -40.88
C ARG A 117 -11.95 12.78 -40.59
N ARG A 118 -11.76 11.94 -41.61
CA ARG A 118 -11.07 10.65 -41.47
C ARG A 118 -9.64 10.83 -40.95
N LEU A 119 -8.92 11.83 -41.45
CA LEU A 119 -7.56 12.13 -41.03
C LEU A 119 -7.52 12.61 -39.56
N GLN A 120 -8.43 13.49 -39.16
CA GLN A 120 -8.59 13.94 -37.77
C GLN A 120 -8.88 12.78 -36.81
N ILE A 121 -9.74 11.83 -37.19
CA ILE A 121 -10.01 10.63 -36.38
C ILE A 121 -8.73 9.79 -36.22
N CYS A 122 -7.96 9.59 -37.29
CA CYS A 122 -6.67 8.88 -37.19
C CYS A 122 -5.68 9.62 -36.27
N HIS A 123 -5.61 10.95 -36.34
CA HIS A 123 -4.78 11.76 -35.44
C HIS A 123 -5.23 11.64 -33.98
N LEU A 124 -6.53 11.67 -33.71
CA LEU A 124 -7.07 11.49 -32.36
C LEU A 124 -6.73 10.11 -31.78
N VAL A 125 -6.93 9.03 -32.54
CA VAL A 125 -6.57 7.67 -32.09
C VAL A 125 -5.06 7.58 -31.85
N ARG A 126 -4.25 8.08 -32.77
CA ARG A 126 -2.79 8.10 -32.60
C ARG A 126 -2.37 8.91 -31.36
N TYR A 127 -2.95 10.09 -31.17
CA TYR A 127 -2.68 10.95 -30.03
C TYR A 127 -3.04 10.27 -28.72
N TRP A 128 -4.19 9.59 -28.67
CA TRP A 128 -4.62 8.82 -27.51
C TRP A 128 -3.62 7.71 -27.15
N LEU A 129 -3.20 6.90 -28.13
CA LEU A 129 -2.23 5.81 -27.92
C LEU A 129 -0.86 6.33 -27.48
N MET A 130 -0.40 7.46 -28.04
CA MET A 130 0.87 8.08 -27.68
C MET A 130 0.86 8.68 -26.28
N ARG A 131 -0.29 9.23 -25.84
CA ARG A 131 -0.42 9.91 -24.55
C ARG A 131 -0.74 8.96 -23.40
N HIS A 132 -1.41 7.85 -23.69
CA HIS A 132 -1.91 6.88 -22.71
C HIS A 132 -1.60 5.43 -23.12
N PRO A 133 -0.32 5.07 -23.38
CA PRO A 133 0.06 3.72 -23.83
C PRO A 133 -0.28 2.63 -22.80
N GLU A 134 -0.37 2.98 -21.52
CA GLU A 134 -0.73 2.09 -20.42
C GLU A 134 -2.15 1.52 -20.57
N VAL A 135 -3.06 2.24 -21.23
CA VAL A 135 -4.47 1.83 -21.35
C VAL A 135 -4.62 0.61 -22.26
N MET A 136 -3.76 0.46 -23.28
CA MET A 136 -3.78 -0.71 -24.18
C MET A 136 -3.46 -2.01 -23.44
N HIS A 137 -2.50 -1.96 -22.52
CA HIS A 137 -2.03 -3.15 -21.81
C HIS A 137 -3.04 -3.66 -20.76
N GLN A 138 -4.03 -2.84 -20.39
CA GLN A 138 -4.98 -3.12 -19.31
C GLN A 138 -6.33 -3.63 -19.82
N ASP A 139 -6.68 -3.39 -21.09
CA ASP A 139 -7.97 -3.72 -21.66
C ASP A 139 -7.81 -4.49 -22.99
N PRO A 140 -7.86 -5.84 -22.96
CA PRO A 140 -7.75 -6.66 -24.17
C PRO A 140 -8.83 -6.38 -25.22
N GLN A 141 -10.03 -5.94 -24.80
CA GLN A 141 -11.10 -5.60 -25.75
C GLN A 141 -10.76 -4.32 -26.51
N LEU A 142 -10.16 -3.35 -25.83
CA LEU A 142 -9.68 -2.12 -26.46
C LEU A 142 -8.58 -2.42 -27.49
N GLU A 143 -7.64 -3.30 -27.16
CA GLU A 143 -6.60 -3.74 -28.11
C GLU A 143 -7.21 -4.34 -29.38
N GLU A 144 -8.21 -5.22 -29.25
CA GLU A 144 -8.93 -5.81 -30.39
C GLU A 144 -9.60 -4.74 -31.26
N VAL A 145 -10.31 -3.79 -30.63
CA VAL A 145 -11.05 -2.74 -31.35
C VAL A 145 -10.09 -1.76 -32.05
N ILE A 146 -8.97 -1.41 -31.42
CA ILE A 146 -7.91 -0.57 -32.02
C ILE A 146 -7.23 -1.31 -33.17
N GLY A 147 -6.96 -2.62 -33.04
CA GLY A 147 -6.45 -3.45 -34.12
C GLY A 147 -7.39 -3.46 -35.33
N ARG A 148 -8.70 -3.64 -35.10
CA ARG A 148 -9.73 -3.52 -36.14
C ARG A 148 -9.79 -2.12 -36.76
N PHE A 149 -9.58 -1.08 -35.97
CA PHE A 149 -9.56 0.30 -36.45
C PHE A 149 -8.44 0.49 -37.47
N TRP A 150 -7.20 0.15 -37.13
CA TRP A 150 -6.07 0.32 -38.03
C TRP A 150 -6.11 -0.64 -39.24
N ALA A 151 -6.67 -1.84 -39.09
CA ALA A 151 -6.93 -2.73 -40.23
C ALA A 151 -7.93 -2.12 -41.24
N THR A 152 -8.95 -1.42 -40.73
CA THR A 152 -9.92 -0.69 -41.57
C THR A 152 -9.26 0.49 -42.28
N VAL A 153 -8.40 1.25 -41.59
CA VAL A 153 -7.60 2.35 -42.18
C VAL A 153 -6.66 1.82 -43.26
N ALA A 154 -6.01 0.68 -43.04
CA ALA A 154 -5.12 0.07 -44.04
C ALA A 154 -5.87 -0.28 -45.34
N ARG A 155 -7.08 -0.86 -45.22
CA ARG A 155 -7.92 -1.27 -46.35
C ARG A 155 -8.51 -0.08 -47.12
N GLU A 156 -9.00 0.93 -46.41
CA GLU A 156 -9.88 1.97 -46.98
C GLU A 156 -9.28 3.38 -46.99
N GLY A 157 -8.17 3.59 -46.29
CA GLY A 157 -7.58 4.92 -46.09
C GLY A 157 -6.66 5.35 -47.22
N ASN A 158 -6.43 6.66 -47.34
CA ASN A 158 -5.45 7.22 -48.27
C ASN A 158 -4.01 7.06 -47.74
N SER A 159 -3.01 7.46 -48.53
CA SER A 159 -1.59 7.33 -48.14
C SER A 159 -1.24 8.08 -46.85
N ALA A 160 -1.87 9.23 -46.57
CA ALA A 160 -1.65 9.98 -45.33
C ALA A 160 -2.22 9.24 -44.11
N GLN A 161 -3.42 8.67 -44.23
CA GLN A 161 -4.08 7.93 -43.17
C GLN A 161 -3.34 6.62 -42.83
N ARG A 162 -2.87 5.88 -43.84
CA ARG A 162 -2.12 4.62 -43.64
C ARG A 162 -0.79 4.85 -42.89
N ARG A 163 -0.06 5.92 -43.24
CA ARG A 163 1.20 6.29 -42.56
C ARG A 163 1.04 6.53 -41.05
N LEU A 164 -0.15 6.93 -40.59
CA LEU A 164 -0.40 7.14 -39.17
C LEU A 164 -0.48 5.83 -38.37
N GLY A 165 -0.88 4.73 -39.03
CA GLY A 165 -0.95 3.40 -38.44
C GLY A 165 0.34 2.58 -38.57
N ASP A 166 1.15 2.83 -39.60
CA ASP A 166 2.37 2.08 -39.92
C ASP A 166 3.57 2.33 -38.97
N SER A 167 3.45 3.25 -38.00
CA SER A 167 4.54 3.47 -37.05
C SER A 167 4.67 2.28 -36.10
N SER A 168 5.70 1.45 -36.30
CA SER A 168 6.24 0.51 -35.29
C SER A 168 6.48 1.15 -33.91
N ASP A 169 6.42 2.48 -33.82
CA ASP A 169 6.52 3.25 -32.58
C ASP A 169 5.27 3.17 -31.68
N LEU A 170 4.10 2.76 -32.19
CA LEU A 170 2.84 2.81 -31.41
C LEU A 170 2.70 1.71 -30.34
N LEU A 171 3.53 0.67 -30.40
CA LEU A 171 3.48 -0.50 -29.49
C LEU A 171 4.85 -0.92 -28.95
N SER A 172 5.90 -0.09 -29.12
CA SER A 172 7.12 -0.30 -28.35
C SER A 172 6.81 -0.01 -26.87
N PRO A 173 7.13 -0.91 -25.91
CA PRO A 173 6.86 -0.69 -24.50
C PRO A 173 7.74 0.43 -23.95
N GLY A 174 7.30 1.66 -24.18
CA GLY A 174 7.89 2.92 -23.72
C GLY A 174 7.07 3.56 -22.59
N GLY A 175 6.17 2.80 -21.94
CA GLY A 175 5.67 3.20 -20.61
C GLY A 175 6.85 3.45 -19.68
N PRO A 176 6.70 4.20 -18.58
CA PRO A 176 7.78 4.36 -17.61
C PRO A 176 8.16 2.96 -17.13
N GLY A 177 9.19 2.38 -17.75
CA GLY A 177 9.83 1.19 -17.25
C GLY A 177 10.22 1.49 -15.80
N PRO A 178 10.34 0.45 -14.95
CA PRO A 178 10.86 0.67 -13.60
C PRO A 178 12.09 1.57 -13.74
N PRO A 179 12.15 2.71 -13.02
CA PRO A 179 13.18 3.70 -13.25
C PRO A 179 14.51 2.98 -13.33
N LEU A 180 15.19 3.09 -14.48
CA LEU A 180 16.50 2.51 -14.68
C LEU A 180 17.31 2.84 -13.42
N PRO A 181 18.01 1.86 -12.80
CA PRO A 181 18.78 2.14 -11.61
C PRO A 181 19.63 3.36 -11.91
N MET A 182 19.42 4.45 -11.20
CA MET A 182 20.19 5.67 -11.39
C MET A 182 21.64 5.27 -11.18
N SER A 183 22.36 5.13 -12.30
CA SER A 183 23.80 4.94 -12.29
C SER A 183 24.35 6.20 -11.65
N SER A 184 24.70 6.09 -10.37
CA SER A 184 25.22 7.22 -9.61
C SER A 184 26.36 7.84 -10.40
N PRO A 185 26.38 9.17 -10.61
CA PRO A 185 27.54 9.83 -11.18
C PRO A 185 28.75 9.42 -10.34
N GLY A 186 29.75 8.86 -11.01
CA GLY A 186 31.07 8.67 -10.41
C GLY A 186 31.56 10.00 -9.83
N LEU A 187 32.48 9.91 -8.87
CA LEU A 187 33.16 11.02 -8.19
C LEU A 187 32.42 11.63 -6.97
N GLY A 188 32.33 10.85 -5.91
CA GLY A 188 32.18 11.35 -4.53
C GLY A 188 32.58 10.26 -3.55
N LYS A 189 33.48 10.53 -2.60
CA LYS A 189 33.99 9.57 -1.60
C LYS A 189 32.82 8.79 -0.99
N LYS A 190 32.72 7.47 -1.26
CA LYS A 190 31.66 6.60 -0.73
C LYS A 190 31.60 6.75 0.80
N ARG A 191 30.59 7.46 1.31
CA ARG A 191 30.32 7.50 2.75
C ARG A 191 29.98 6.09 3.18
N LYS A 192 30.69 5.56 4.18
CA LYS A 192 30.39 4.25 4.77
C LYS A 192 29.04 4.36 5.48
N VAL A 193 28.01 3.73 4.92
CA VAL A 193 26.69 3.64 5.53
C VAL A 193 26.69 2.47 6.50
N SER A 194 26.24 2.68 7.73
CA SER A 194 26.06 1.61 8.71
C SER A 194 24.76 0.87 8.41
N LEU A 195 24.82 -0.46 8.29
CA LEU A 195 23.60 -1.29 8.25
C LEU A 195 23.06 -1.58 9.66
N LEU A 196 23.58 -0.96 10.71
CA LEU A 196 23.07 -1.14 12.07
C LEU A 196 22.05 -0.06 12.40
N PHE A 197 20.84 -0.47 12.75
CA PHE A 197 19.72 0.38 13.12
C PHE A 197 20.13 1.37 14.21
N ASP A 198 20.84 0.94 15.26
CA ASP A 198 21.21 1.82 16.37
C ASP A 198 22.18 2.93 15.93
N HIS A 199 23.06 2.66 14.96
CA HIS A 199 24.06 3.63 14.46
C HIS A 199 23.58 4.43 13.23
N LEU A 200 22.48 4.02 12.61
CA LEU A 200 21.95 4.71 11.44
C LEU A 200 21.48 6.12 11.79
N GLU A 201 21.93 7.13 11.06
CA GLU A 201 21.51 8.50 11.29
C GLU A 201 20.01 8.67 10.99
N THR A 202 19.32 9.47 11.81
CA THR A 202 17.86 9.69 11.67
C THR A 202 17.49 10.34 10.34
N GLY A 203 18.38 11.18 9.80
CA GLY A 203 18.24 11.78 8.47
C GLY A 203 18.36 10.74 7.35
N GLU A 204 19.36 9.85 7.42
CA GLU A 204 19.53 8.78 6.42
C GLU A 204 18.33 7.84 6.43
N LEU A 205 17.86 7.42 7.62
CA LEU A 205 16.67 6.57 7.73
C LEU A 205 15.42 7.24 7.12
N ALA A 206 15.19 8.53 7.42
CA ALA A 206 14.06 9.28 6.86
C ALA A 206 14.15 9.38 5.33
N GLN A 207 15.34 9.58 4.76
CA GLN A 207 15.56 9.63 3.31
C GLN A 207 15.25 8.30 2.63
N HIS A 208 15.70 7.18 3.19
CA HIS A 208 15.46 5.87 2.58
C HIS A 208 14.01 5.42 2.71
N LEU A 209 13.34 5.72 3.82
CA LEU A 209 11.89 5.52 3.94
C LEU A 209 11.12 6.39 2.93
N THR A 210 11.55 7.64 2.73
CA THR A 210 10.97 8.53 1.71
C THR A 210 11.16 7.98 0.31
N TYR A 211 12.33 7.43 0.00
CA TYR A 211 12.60 6.81 -1.29
C TYR A 211 11.69 5.59 -1.56
N LEU A 212 11.56 4.69 -0.58
CA LEU A 212 10.67 3.52 -0.69
C LEU A 212 9.21 3.94 -0.91
N GLU A 213 8.72 4.88 -0.09
CA GLU A 213 7.35 5.37 -0.19
C GLU A 213 7.09 6.10 -1.51
N PHE A 214 8.04 6.91 -1.97
CA PHE A 214 7.92 7.62 -3.24
C PHE A 214 7.89 6.66 -4.43
N ARG A 215 8.73 5.62 -4.46
CA ARG A 215 8.68 4.60 -5.51
C ARG A 215 7.33 3.86 -5.52
N SER A 216 6.77 3.57 -4.35
CA SER A 216 5.45 2.96 -4.25
C SER A 216 4.36 3.92 -4.75
N PHE A 217 4.43 5.20 -4.39
CA PHE A 217 3.51 6.23 -4.87
C PHE A 217 3.57 6.42 -6.39
N GLN A 218 4.77 6.38 -6.99
CA GLN A 218 4.95 6.47 -8.45
C GLN A 218 4.34 5.31 -9.22
N ALA A 219 4.25 4.12 -8.61
CA ALA A 219 3.67 2.95 -9.25
C ALA A 219 2.14 3.02 -9.37
N ILE A 220 1.46 3.89 -8.61
CA ILE A 220 0.00 4.01 -8.62
C ILE A 220 -0.45 4.64 -9.93
N THR A 221 -1.28 3.92 -10.69
CA THR A 221 -1.78 4.39 -11.98
C THR A 221 -3.09 5.17 -11.82
N PRO A 222 -3.47 6.01 -12.80
CA PRO A 222 -4.80 6.63 -12.83
C PRO A 222 -5.94 5.60 -12.79
N GLN A 223 -5.72 4.39 -13.32
CA GLN A 223 -6.70 3.31 -13.30
C GLN A 223 -6.87 2.72 -11.90
N ASP A 224 -5.80 2.60 -11.10
CA ASP A 224 -5.89 2.21 -9.68
C ASP A 224 -6.76 3.19 -8.91
N LEU A 225 -6.54 4.50 -9.12
CA LEU A 225 -7.31 5.57 -8.46
C LEU A 225 -8.79 5.54 -8.87
N ARG A 226 -9.08 5.36 -10.16
CA ARG A 226 -10.45 5.18 -10.66
C ARG A 226 -11.12 3.96 -10.02
N SER A 227 -10.43 2.82 -10.02
CA SER A 227 -10.97 1.56 -9.50
C SER A 227 -11.26 1.66 -8.01
N TYR A 228 -10.34 2.27 -7.24
CA TYR A 228 -10.56 2.58 -5.83
C TYR A 228 -11.78 3.48 -5.60
N VAL A 229 -11.93 4.56 -6.37
CA VAL A 229 -13.05 5.49 -6.21
C VAL A 229 -14.39 4.83 -6.53
N LEU A 230 -14.44 4.01 -7.58
CA LEU A 230 -15.67 3.31 -7.98
C LEU A 230 -16.03 2.13 -7.05
N GLN A 231 -15.03 1.44 -6.50
CA GLN A 231 -15.24 0.25 -5.66
C GLN A 231 -15.28 0.57 -4.15
N GLY A 232 -14.75 1.73 -3.72
CA GLY A 232 -14.59 2.09 -2.31
C GLY A 232 -13.57 1.23 -1.57
N SER A 233 -12.71 0.50 -2.29
CA SER A 233 -11.76 -0.46 -1.74
C SER A 233 -10.47 -0.46 -2.54
N VAL A 234 -9.34 -0.70 -1.85
CA VAL A 234 -8.03 -0.85 -2.53
C VAL A 234 -7.84 -2.24 -3.14
N ARG A 235 -8.72 -3.20 -2.83
CA ARG A 235 -8.64 -4.56 -3.39
C ARG A 235 -8.75 -4.50 -4.91
N GLY A 236 -7.89 -5.23 -5.61
CA GLY A 236 -7.82 -5.22 -7.07
C GLY A 236 -7.03 -4.05 -7.66
N CYS A 237 -6.46 -3.17 -6.83
CA CYS A 237 -5.60 -2.07 -7.24
C CYS A 237 -4.17 -2.33 -6.71
N PRO A 238 -3.38 -3.24 -7.32
CA PRO A 238 -2.18 -3.81 -6.71
C PRO A 238 -1.13 -2.76 -6.31
N ALA A 239 -0.94 -1.69 -7.10
CA ALA A 239 0.00 -0.63 -6.76
C ALA A 239 -0.46 0.20 -5.55
N LEU A 240 -1.76 0.52 -5.50
CA LEU A 240 -2.35 1.25 -4.37
C LEU A 240 -2.39 0.39 -3.11
N GLU A 241 -2.75 -0.89 -3.24
CA GLU A 241 -2.71 -1.88 -2.17
C GLU A 241 -1.29 -2.01 -1.60
N GLY A 242 -0.27 -2.05 -2.48
CA GLY A 242 1.14 -2.04 -2.10
C GLY A 242 1.55 -0.79 -1.33
N SER A 243 1.10 0.40 -1.75
CA SER A 243 1.40 1.67 -1.05
C SER A 243 0.75 1.77 0.33
N VAL A 244 -0.53 1.41 0.44
CA VAL A 244 -1.20 1.35 1.75
C VAL A 244 -0.54 0.30 2.64
N GLY A 245 -0.21 -0.86 2.06
CA GLY A 245 0.52 -1.93 2.70
C GLY A 245 1.86 -1.49 3.30
N LEU A 246 2.66 -0.75 2.53
CA LEU A 246 3.95 -0.20 2.96
C LEU A 246 3.80 0.76 4.14
N SER A 247 2.84 1.70 4.07
CA SER A 247 2.54 2.62 5.17
C SER A 247 2.12 1.89 6.46
N ASN A 248 1.30 0.84 6.34
CA ASN A 248 0.93 -0.02 7.47
C ASN A 248 2.14 -0.77 8.03
N SER A 249 3.00 -1.31 7.16
CA SER A 249 4.24 -1.99 7.54
C SER A 249 5.21 -1.06 8.27
N VAL A 250 5.37 0.20 7.85
CA VAL A 250 6.19 1.18 8.56
C VAL A 250 5.64 1.45 9.96
N SER A 251 4.33 1.68 10.08
CA SER A 251 3.67 1.91 11.37
C SER A 251 3.87 0.74 12.33
N ARG A 252 3.71 -0.49 11.82
CA ARG A 252 3.93 -1.73 12.57
C ARG A 252 5.39 -1.91 12.94
N TRP A 253 6.31 -1.68 12.01
CA TRP A 253 7.75 -1.79 12.22
C TRP A 253 8.22 -0.89 13.36
N VAL A 254 7.75 0.37 13.41
CA VAL A 254 8.01 1.27 14.54
C VAL A 254 7.58 0.64 15.88
N GLN A 255 6.35 0.10 15.94
CA GLN A 255 5.82 -0.51 17.16
C GLN A 255 6.67 -1.70 17.63
N VAL A 256 6.97 -2.64 16.74
CA VAL A 256 7.72 -3.85 17.10
C VAL A 256 9.20 -3.57 17.34
N MET A 257 9.79 -2.55 16.71
CA MET A 257 11.16 -2.11 17.00
C MET A 257 11.26 -1.55 18.42
N VAL A 258 10.28 -0.76 18.87
CA VAL A 258 10.20 -0.31 20.27
C VAL A 258 10.05 -1.52 21.19
N LEU A 259 9.08 -2.41 20.93
CA LEU A 259 8.80 -3.57 21.79
C LEU A 259 9.90 -4.64 21.80
N SER A 260 10.79 -4.63 20.80
CA SER A 260 11.96 -5.50 20.75
C SER A 260 12.95 -5.23 21.88
N ARG A 261 12.96 -4.01 22.46
CA ARG A 261 13.89 -3.65 23.52
C ARG A 261 13.34 -4.05 24.91
N PRO A 262 14.10 -4.80 25.71
CA PRO A 262 13.62 -5.36 26.97
C PRO A 262 13.44 -4.32 28.09
N GLY A 263 14.33 -3.33 28.19
CA GLY A 263 14.30 -2.31 29.25
C GLY A 263 13.59 -1.01 28.86
N PRO A 264 12.91 -0.31 29.80
CA PRO A 264 12.18 0.93 29.51
C PRO A 264 13.09 2.05 28.98
N LEU A 265 14.32 2.17 29.49
CA LEU A 265 15.30 3.15 28.99
C LEU A 265 15.69 2.89 27.53
N GLN A 266 15.90 1.62 27.16
CA GLN A 266 16.24 1.26 25.77
C GLN A 266 15.04 1.46 24.84
N ARG A 267 13.83 1.17 25.30
CA ARG A 267 12.59 1.49 24.56
C ARG A 267 12.47 3.00 24.34
N ALA A 268 12.75 3.81 25.35
CA ALA A 268 12.75 5.27 25.26
C ALA A 268 13.76 5.78 24.24
N GLN A 269 14.96 5.18 24.13
CA GLN A 269 15.95 5.52 23.10
C GLN A 269 15.43 5.24 21.69
N VAL A 270 14.72 4.13 21.47
CA VAL A 270 14.12 3.81 20.17
C VAL A 270 12.95 4.74 19.85
N LEU A 271 12.10 5.05 20.84
CA LEU A 271 11.04 6.05 20.72
C LEU A 271 11.62 7.42 20.32
N ASP A 272 12.63 7.88 21.06
CA ASP A 272 13.34 9.14 20.81
C ASP A 272 13.91 9.17 19.38
N LYS A 273 14.56 8.09 18.94
CA LYS A 273 15.08 7.96 17.58
C LYS A 273 13.98 8.12 16.52
N PHE A 274 12.83 7.46 16.69
CA PHE A 274 11.72 7.57 15.74
C PHE A 274 11.04 8.94 15.76
N ILE A 275 10.99 9.63 16.91
CA ILE A 275 10.54 11.03 16.99
C ILE A 275 11.45 11.92 16.14
N HIS A 276 12.77 11.74 16.23
CA HIS A 276 13.73 12.46 15.39
C HIS A 276 13.59 12.11 13.91
N VAL A 277 13.34 10.83 13.56
CA VAL A 277 13.03 10.43 12.18
C VAL A 277 11.77 11.14 11.67
N ALA A 278 10.71 11.23 12.49
CA ALA A 278 9.48 11.94 12.14
C ALA A 278 9.73 13.43 11.90
N GLN A 279 10.54 14.09 12.73
CA GLN A 279 10.97 15.47 12.49
C GLN A 279 11.72 15.63 11.15
N ARG A 280 12.58 14.66 10.78
CA ARG A 280 13.29 14.67 9.48
C ARG A 280 12.34 14.43 8.30
N LEU A 281 11.35 13.55 8.44
CA LEU A 281 10.31 13.34 7.43
C LEU A 281 9.48 14.61 7.21
N HIS A 282 9.15 15.34 8.28
CA HIS A 282 8.49 16.64 8.18
C HIS A 282 9.35 17.68 7.42
N GLN A 283 10.66 17.74 7.69
CA GLN A 283 11.60 18.61 6.96
C GLN A 283 11.70 18.24 5.47
N LEU A 284 11.66 16.95 5.14
CA LEU A 284 11.63 16.43 3.77
C LEU A 284 10.28 16.64 3.07
N GLN A 285 9.29 17.21 3.76
CA GLN A 285 7.90 17.35 3.28
C GLN A 285 7.27 16.01 2.86
N ASN A 286 7.71 14.91 3.49
CA ASN A 286 7.11 13.60 3.33
C ASN A 286 6.05 13.39 4.41
N PHE A 287 4.81 13.78 4.11
CA PHE A 287 3.72 13.66 5.07
C PHE A 287 3.15 12.25 5.17
N ASN A 288 3.27 11.42 4.12
CA ASN A 288 2.73 10.05 4.15
C ASN A 288 3.48 9.18 5.17
N THR A 289 4.80 9.08 5.04
CA THR A 289 5.61 8.30 5.98
C THR A 289 5.64 8.96 7.36
N LEU A 290 5.58 10.30 7.44
CA LEU A 290 5.42 11.00 8.71
C LEU A 290 4.14 10.54 9.43
N MET A 291 3.02 10.41 8.72
CA MET A 291 1.77 9.87 9.25
C MET A 291 1.96 8.43 9.73
N ALA A 292 2.61 7.57 8.94
CA ALA A 292 2.87 6.18 9.33
C ALA A 292 3.73 6.08 10.62
N VAL A 293 4.86 6.79 10.69
CA VAL A 293 5.74 6.77 11.87
C VAL A 293 5.05 7.35 13.10
N THR A 294 4.37 8.50 12.96
CA THR A 294 3.66 9.13 14.08
C THR A 294 2.49 8.26 14.55
N GLY A 295 1.73 7.66 13.64
CA GLY A 295 0.68 6.70 13.96
C GLY A 295 1.22 5.47 14.71
N GLY A 296 2.37 4.93 14.30
CA GLY A 296 3.07 3.86 15.03
C GLY A 296 3.50 4.25 16.44
N LEU A 297 4.01 5.47 16.64
CA LEU A 297 4.41 5.99 17.95
C LEU A 297 3.21 6.26 18.89
N CYS A 298 2.09 6.69 18.32
CA CYS A 298 0.85 7.00 19.04
C CYS A 298 -0.08 5.78 19.20
N HIS A 299 0.29 4.62 18.65
CA HIS A 299 -0.53 3.41 18.71
C HIS A 299 -0.85 3.00 20.16
N SER A 300 -1.99 2.35 20.39
CA SER A 300 -2.46 1.95 21.73
C SER A 300 -1.45 1.07 22.48
N ALA A 301 -0.76 0.18 21.76
CA ALA A 301 0.29 -0.69 22.31
C ALA A 301 1.57 0.08 22.73
N ILE A 302 1.82 1.27 22.20
CA ILE A 302 3.02 2.07 22.51
C ILE A 302 2.70 3.19 23.50
N SER A 303 1.58 3.89 23.33
CA SER A 303 1.12 4.97 24.21
C SER A 303 0.83 4.52 25.65
N ARG A 304 0.59 3.22 25.87
CA ARG A 304 0.41 2.61 27.20
C ARG A 304 1.71 2.39 27.98
N LEU A 305 2.88 2.45 27.34
CA LEU A 305 4.19 2.14 27.94
C LEU A 305 4.70 3.29 28.84
N LYS A 306 4.02 3.51 29.97
CA LYS A 306 4.25 4.66 30.85
C LYS A 306 5.70 4.74 31.35
N ASP A 307 6.34 3.62 31.67
CA ASP A 307 7.71 3.61 32.20
C ASP A 307 8.71 4.04 31.11
N SER A 308 8.48 3.59 29.87
CA SER A 308 9.28 4.01 28.71
C SER A 308 9.10 5.49 28.39
N HIS A 309 7.85 5.99 28.40
CA HIS A 309 7.56 7.41 28.14
C HIS A 309 8.15 8.33 29.22
N ALA A 310 8.24 7.87 30.47
CA ALA A 310 8.87 8.63 31.56
C ALA A 310 10.37 8.91 31.34
N HIS A 311 11.04 8.12 30.50
CA HIS A 311 12.44 8.31 30.13
C HIS A 311 12.64 9.18 28.88
N LEU A 312 11.58 9.60 28.19
CA LEU A 312 11.70 10.53 27.06
C LEU A 312 12.10 11.92 27.55
N SER A 313 12.90 12.61 26.74
CA SER A 313 13.22 14.01 27.01
C SER A 313 11.95 14.89 26.89
N PRO A 314 11.88 16.03 27.61
CA PRO A 314 10.80 17.00 27.43
C PRO A 314 10.70 17.51 25.98
N ASP A 315 11.83 17.69 25.30
CA ASP A 315 11.88 18.15 23.91
C ASP A 315 11.29 17.12 22.95
N SER A 316 11.61 15.84 23.15
CA SER A 316 11.08 14.74 22.34
C SER A 316 9.59 14.55 22.58
N THR A 317 9.14 14.66 23.84
CA THR A 317 7.71 14.61 24.18
C THR A 317 6.95 15.76 23.52
N LYS A 318 7.49 16.98 23.58
CA LYS A 318 6.92 18.14 22.92
C LYS A 318 6.86 17.97 21.40
N ALA A 319 7.95 17.49 20.79
CA ALA A 319 8.00 17.23 19.35
C ALA A 319 6.95 16.22 18.90
N LEU A 320 6.77 15.12 19.65
CA LEU A 320 5.74 14.12 19.36
C LEU A 320 4.33 14.72 19.42
N LEU A 321 4.03 15.56 20.41
CA LEU A 321 2.74 16.25 20.54
C LEU A 321 2.50 17.23 19.38
N GLU A 322 3.51 18.01 18.97
CA GLU A 322 3.41 18.94 17.84
C GLU A 322 3.16 18.22 16.51
N LEU A 323 3.86 17.11 16.27
CA LEU A 323 3.66 16.26 15.09
C LEU A 323 2.28 15.59 15.12
N THR A 324 1.82 15.18 16.30
CA THR A 324 0.48 14.61 16.48
C THR A 324 -0.60 15.64 16.12
N GLU A 325 -0.49 16.86 16.64
CA GLU A 325 -1.43 17.94 16.36
C GLU A 325 -1.38 18.41 14.88
N LEU A 326 -0.20 18.36 14.24
CA LEU A 326 -0.04 18.63 12.81
C LEU A 326 -0.87 17.68 11.93
N LEU A 327 -0.92 16.41 12.31
CA LEU A 327 -1.53 15.33 11.54
C LEU A 327 -2.95 14.98 12.01
N ALA A 328 -3.44 15.63 13.08
CA ALA A 328 -4.75 15.39 13.64
C ALA A 328 -5.86 15.54 12.59
N SER A 329 -6.86 14.64 12.66
CA SER A 329 -8.01 14.60 11.75
C SER A 329 -9.01 15.75 11.98
N HIS A 330 -8.89 16.47 13.10
CA HIS A 330 -9.75 17.58 13.47
C HIS A 330 -9.97 18.58 12.32
N ASN A 331 -11.24 18.92 12.09
CA ASN A 331 -11.68 19.80 11.00
C ASN A 331 -11.16 19.34 9.62
N ASN A 332 -11.24 18.04 9.33
CA ASN A 332 -10.77 17.40 8.10
C ASN A 332 -9.28 17.70 7.80
N TYR A 333 -8.41 17.39 8.77
CA TYR A 333 -6.95 17.58 8.65
C TYR A 333 -6.54 19.04 8.40
N ALA A 334 -7.21 20.00 9.04
CA ALA A 334 -7.04 21.43 8.73
C ALA A 334 -5.61 21.96 8.93
N ARG A 335 -4.84 21.41 9.89
CA ARG A 335 -3.45 21.84 10.11
C ARG A 335 -2.54 21.27 9.01
N TYR A 336 -2.60 19.96 8.75
CA TYR A 336 -1.94 19.33 7.61
C TYR A 336 -2.22 20.07 6.30
N ARG A 337 -3.48 20.36 5.98
CA ARG A 337 -3.86 21.03 4.72
C ARG A 337 -3.27 22.43 4.59
N ARG A 338 -3.21 23.19 5.70
CA ARG A 338 -2.55 24.51 5.72
C ARG A 338 -1.05 24.41 5.49
N THR A 339 -0.38 23.47 6.17
CA THR A 339 1.06 23.23 5.97
C THR A 339 1.34 22.77 4.54
N TRP A 340 0.57 21.80 4.04
CA TRP A 340 0.63 21.29 2.67
C TRP A 340 0.47 22.38 1.60
N ALA A 341 -0.42 23.36 1.84
CA ALA A 341 -0.61 24.49 0.94
C ALA A 341 0.60 25.43 0.87
N GLY A 342 1.38 25.53 1.96
CA GLY A 342 2.61 26.33 2.02
C GLY A 342 3.88 25.60 1.55
N CYS A 343 3.81 24.29 1.28
CA CYS A 343 4.94 23.51 0.80
C CYS A 343 5.37 23.90 -0.63
N ALA A 344 6.68 23.97 -0.84
CA ALA A 344 7.33 24.20 -2.13
C ALA A 344 8.42 23.14 -2.38
N GLY A 345 8.64 22.81 -3.64
CA GLY A 345 9.59 21.76 -4.05
C GLY A 345 9.01 20.35 -3.94
N PHE A 346 9.88 19.38 -3.60
CA PHE A 346 9.46 18.00 -3.39
C PHE A 346 8.50 17.89 -2.21
N ARG A 347 7.38 17.17 -2.41
CA ARG A 347 6.44 16.87 -1.33
C ARG A 347 5.67 15.58 -1.57
N LEU A 348 5.44 14.81 -0.52
CA LEU A 348 4.65 13.57 -0.56
C LEU A 348 3.37 13.74 0.27
N PRO A 349 2.17 13.62 -0.33
CA PRO A 349 0.92 13.84 0.37
C PRO A 349 0.60 12.68 1.32
N VAL A 350 -0.21 12.93 2.36
CA VAL A 350 -0.88 11.84 3.09
C VAL A 350 -1.93 11.26 2.15
N LEU A 351 -1.60 10.18 1.44
CA LEU A 351 -2.38 9.72 0.28
C LEU A 351 -3.85 9.51 0.62
N GLY A 352 -4.14 8.89 1.77
CA GLY A 352 -5.50 8.62 2.23
C GLY A 352 -6.38 9.87 2.39
N VAL A 353 -5.80 11.03 2.73
CA VAL A 353 -6.55 12.31 2.80
C VAL A 353 -7.03 12.74 1.42
N HIS A 354 -6.19 12.61 0.40
CA HIS A 354 -6.53 13.00 -0.98
C HIS A 354 -7.43 11.97 -1.66
N LEU A 355 -7.29 10.69 -1.33
CA LEU A 355 -8.22 9.63 -1.74
C LEU A 355 -9.64 9.90 -1.21
N LYS A 356 -9.78 10.29 0.06
CA LYS A 356 -11.07 10.69 0.64
C LYS A 356 -11.69 11.87 -0.12
N ASP A 357 -10.88 12.84 -0.54
CA ASP A 357 -11.36 13.98 -1.33
C ASP A 357 -11.84 13.54 -2.73
N LEU A 358 -11.15 12.61 -3.38
CA LEU A 358 -11.57 12.04 -4.67
C LEU A 358 -12.90 11.30 -4.57
N VAL A 359 -13.07 10.43 -3.55
CA VAL A 359 -14.33 9.73 -3.29
C VAL A 359 -15.45 10.73 -3.03
N SER A 360 -15.21 11.72 -2.15
CA SER A 360 -16.21 12.75 -1.85
C SER A 360 -16.63 13.56 -3.08
N LEU A 361 -15.68 13.88 -3.98
CA LEU A 361 -15.99 14.57 -5.24
C LEU A 361 -16.78 13.71 -6.20
N HIS A 362 -16.49 12.41 -6.26
CA HIS A 362 -17.24 11.46 -7.08
C HIS A 362 -18.67 11.27 -6.57
N GLU A 363 -18.87 11.16 -5.25
CA GLU A 363 -20.19 10.98 -4.64
C GLU A 363 -21.05 12.26 -4.64
N ALA A 364 -20.42 13.45 -4.60
CA ALA A 364 -21.14 14.72 -4.49
C ALA A 364 -21.95 15.11 -5.74
N GLN A 365 -21.60 14.58 -6.92
CA GLN A 365 -22.22 14.95 -8.20
C GLN A 365 -22.56 13.69 -9.01
N PRO A 366 -23.67 13.65 -9.78
CA PRO A 366 -23.96 12.50 -10.63
C PRO A 366 -23.04 12.50 -11.87
N ASP A 367 -22.75 11.32 -12.42
CA ASP A 367 -21.96 11.17 -13.66
C ASP A 367 -22.69 11.73 -14.89
N ARG A 368 -24.02 11.62 -14.88
CA ARG A 368 -24.91 12.11 -15.93
C ARG A 368 -25.99 13.01 -15.34
N LEU A 369 -26.41 13.99 -16.11
CA LEU A 369 -27.56 14.83 -15.79
C LEU A 369 -28.87 14.03 -15.99
N PRO A 370 -30.01 14.50 -15.46
CA PRO A 370 -31.30 13.81 -15.60
C PRO A 370 -31.75 13.55 -17.04
N ASP A 371 -31.22 14.30 -18.01
CA ASP A 371 -31.48 14.14 -19.45
C ASP A 371 -30.54 13.12 -20.14
N GLY A 372 -29.67 12.45 -19.37
CA GLY A 372 -28.72 11.46 -19.87
C GLY A 372 -27.38 12.01 -20.36
N ARG A 373 -27.23 13.35 -20.46
CA ARG A 373 -25.97 13.98 -20.89
C ARG A 373 -24.88 13.89 -19.83
N LEU A 374 -23.61 13.87 -20.27
CA LEU A 374 -22.44 13.78 -19.41
C LEU A 374 -22.27 15.05 -18.57
N HIS A 375 -22.02 14.88 -17.27
CA HIS A 375 -21.81 15.99 -16.35
C HIS A 375 -20.33 16.44 -16.36
N LEU A 376 -19.96 17.23 -17.37
CA LEU A 376 -18.56 17.66 -17.59
C LEU A 376 -17.90 18.41 -16.42
N PRO A 377 -18.61 19.28 -15.66
CA PRO A 377 -18.05 19.86 -14.43
C PRO A 377 -17.55 18.82 -13.42
N LYS A 378 -18.26 17.68 -13.24
CA LYS A 378 -17.80 16.59 -12.37
C LYS A 378 -16.51 15.98 -12.89
N LEU A 379 -16.48 15.61 -14.17
CA LEU A 379 -15.30 15.04 -14.81
C LEU A 379 -14.08 15.97 -14.72
N ASN A 380 -14.28 17.27 -14.95
CA ASN A 380 -13.21 18.27 -14.82
C ASN A 380 -12.70 18.39 -13.38
N ASN A 381 -13.59 18.40 -12.38
CA ASN A 381 -13.17 18.45 -10.97
C ASN A 381 -12.33 17.23 -10.57
N LEU A 382 -12.74 16.03 -11.01
CA LEU A 382 -11.97 14.80 -10.79
C LEU A 382 -10.63 14.83 -11.54
N TYR A 383 -10.64 15.25 -12.81
CA TYR A 383 -9.45 15.39 -13.63
C TYR A 383 -8.40 16.30 -13.00
N LEU A 384 -8.80 17.48 -12.53
CA LEU A 384 -7.89 18.42 -11.89
C LEU A 384 -7.23 17.83 -10.63
N ARG A 385 -7.94 17.00 -9.86
CA ARG A 385 -7.38 16.33 -8.67
C ARG A 385 -6.43 15.21 -9.04
N LEU A 386 -6.76 14.42 -10.07
CA LEU A 386 -5.87 13.38 -10.57
C LEU A 386 -4.60 13.97 -11.18
N GLN A 387 -4.70 15.06 -11.94
CA GLN A 387 -3.55 15.79 -12.48
C GLN A 387 -2.63 16.32 -11.38
N GLU A 388 -3.18 16.80 -10.26
CA GLU A 388 -2.36 17.18 -9.11
C GLU A 388 -1.57 15.99 -8.55
N LEU A 389 -2.15 14.80 -8.44
CA LEU A 389 -1.43 13.60 -7.98
C LEU A 389 -0.36 13.15 -8.99
N VAL A 390 -0.70 13.12 -10.28
CA VAL A 390 0.26 12.78 -11.36
C VAL A 390 1.43 13.75 -11.38
N ALA A 391 1.19 15.05 -11.19
CA ALA A 391 2.24 16.05 -11.08
C ALA A 391 3.15 15.83 -9.85
N LEU A 392 2.65 15.23 -8.76
CA LEU A 392 3.47 14.84 -7.63
C LEU A 392 4.33 13.60 -7.94
N GLN A 393 3.79 12.64 -8.69
CA GLN A 393 4.52 11.43 -9.11
C GLN A 393 5.68 11.74 -10.06
N GLY A 394 5.57 12.81 -10.86
CA GLY A 394 6.63 13.28 -11.76
C GLY A 394 7.81 14.00 -11.08
N GLN A 395 7.81 14.13 -9.75
CA GLN A 395 8.91 14.77 -9.01
C GLN A 395 10.11 13.83 -8.84
N HIS A 396 11.24 14.38 -8.41
CA HIS A 396 12.39 13.60 -7.96
C HIS A 396 12.62 13.84 -6.46
N PRO A 397 12.80 12.78 -5.66
CA PRO A 397 13.10 12.94 -4.23
C PRO A 397 14.47 13.63 -4.06
N PRO A 398 14.64 14.49 -3.05
CA PRO A 398 15.87 15.26 -2.85
C PRO A 398 17.04 14.41 -2.31
N CYS A 399 16.89 13.08 -2.25
CA CYS A 399 17.84 12.18 -1.64
C CYS A 399 18.19 11.01 -2.57
N SER A 400 19.45 10.59 -2.53
CA SER A 400 19.91 9.32 -3.07
C SER A 400 19.68 8.20 -2.06
N ALA A 401 19.25 7.04 -2.52
CA ALA A 401 19.17 5.85 -1.67
C ALA A 401 20.42 4.97 -1.85
N ASN A 402 20.90 4.41 -0.74
CA ASN A 402 21.89 3.34 -0.73
C ASN A 402 21.14 2.00 -0.82
N GLU A 403 21.38 1.26 -1.90
CA GLU A 403 20.78 -0.06 -2.15
C GLU A 403 20.97 -1.04 -0.99
N ASP A 404 22.13 -1.03 -0.32
CA ASP A 404 22.41 -1.94 0.79
C ASP A 404 21.48 -1.67 2.00
N LEU A 405 21.17 -0.39 2.25
CA LEU A 405 20.24 -0.01 3.29
C LEU A 405 18.77 -0.26 2.88
N LEU A 406 18.45 -0.13 1.59
CA LEU A 406 17.14 -0.49 1.06
C LEU A 406 16.85 -1.98 1.23
N HIS A 407 17.83 -2.86 0.99
CA HIS A 407 17.66 -4.30 1.22
C HIS A 407 17.33 -4.60 2.70
N LEU A 408 18.02 -3.93 3.63
CA LEU A 408 17.73 -4.05 5.06
C LEU A 408 16.33 -3.59 5.43
N LEU A 409 15.93 -2.40 4.96
CA LEU A 409 14.61 -1.85 5.25
C LEU A 409 13.50 -2.70 4.63
N THR A 410 13.68 -3.17 3.39
CA THR A 410 12.69 -4.00 2.70
C THR A 410 12.41 -5.27 3.49
N LEU A 411 13.44 -6.01 3.90
CA LEU A 411 13.25 -7.21 4.71
C LEU A 411 12.66 -6.90 6.10
N SER A 412 13.00 -5.75 6.68
CA SER A 412 12.47 -5.34 7.99
C SER A 412 10.98 -5.01 7.95
N LEU A 413 10.52 -4.41 6.85
CA LEU A 413 9.13 -3.98 6.63
C LEU A 413 8.22 -5.14 6.16
N ASP A 414 8.80 -6.24 5.69
CA ASP A 414 8.10 -7.48 5.31
C ASP A 414 7.62 -8.33 6.51
N LEU A 415 8.08 -8.01 7.71
CA LEU A 415 7.73 -8.76 8.92
C LEU A 415 6.29 -8.43 9.36
N PHE A 416 5.52 -9.45 9.72
CA PHE A 416 4.08 -9.32 9.97
C PHE A 416 3.67 -9.77 11.37
N TYR A 417 3.34 -8.78 12.20
CA TYR A 417 2.75 -8.95 13.52
C TYR A 417 1.29 -8.50 13.51
N THR A 418 0.42 -9.31 14.08
CA THR A 418 -0.99 -8.94 14.31
C THR A 418 -1.10 -7.91 15.43
N GLU A 419 -2.20 -7.15 15.45
CA GLU A 419 -2.45 -6.18 16.51
C GLU A 419 -2.47 -6.86 17.90
N ASP A 420 -3.08 -8.03 18.00
CA ASP A 420 -3.09 -8.85 19.22
C ASP A 420 -1.67 -9.19 19.68
N GLU A 421 -0.81 -9.70 18.79
CA GLU A 421 0.59 -10.00 19.14
C GLU A 421 1.35 -8.76 19.61
N ILE A 422 1.15 -7.61 18.95
CA ILE A 422 1.81 -6.36 19.34
C ILE A 422 1.30 -5.89 20.72
N TYR A 423 0.00 -6.00 20.96
CA TYR A 423 -0.60 -5.62 22.23
C TYR A 423 -0.17 -6.55 23.37
N GLU A 424 -0.12 -7.87 23.14
CA GLU A 424 0.40 -8.87 24.09
C GLU A 424 1.89 -8.64 24.38
N LEU A 425 2.71 -8.34 23.37
CA LEU A 425 4.11 -7.95 23.57
C LEU A 425 4.22 -6.70 24.43
N SER A 426 3.40 -5.68 24.18
CA SER A 426 3.36 -4.47 25.01
C SER A 426 2.99 -4.79 26.46
N TYR A 427 1.97 -5.62 26.66
CA TYR A 427 1.53 -6.03 27.99
C TYR A 427 2.62 -6.81 28.73
N ALA A 428 3.33 -7.71 28.04
CA ALA A 428 4.44 -8.46 28.59
C ALA A 428 5.65 -7.56 28.97
N ARG A 429 5.87 -6.45 28.25
CA ARG A 429 6.96 -5.50 28.54
C ARG A 429 6.66 -4.57 29.71
N GLU A 430 5.42 -4.10 29.82
CA GLU A 430 4.96 -3.25 30.94
C GLU A 430 3.54 -3.69 31.37
N PRO A 431 3.40 -4.62 32.33
CA PRO A 431 2.10 -5.06 32.84
C PRO A 431 1.32 -3.92 33.52
N ARG A 432 -0.01 -4.00 33.53
CA ARG A 432 -0.84 -2.99 34.23
C ARG A 432 -0.59 -3.05 35.74
N CYS A 433 0.00 -2.02 36.33
CA CYS A 433 0.10 -1.90 37.79
C CYS A 433 -1.23 -1.35 38.38
N PRO A 434 -1.79 -1.94 39.44
CA PRO A 434 -3.02 -1.46 40.08
C PRO A 434 -2.94 -0.05 40.69
N LYS A 435 -1.74 0.54 40.81
CA LYS A 435 -1.54 1.87 41.41
C LYS A 435 -1.53 2.94 40.31
N SER A 436 -2.54 3.78 40.31
CA SER A 436 -2.83 4.84 39.34
C SER A 436 -1.71 5.87 39.22
N LEU A 437 -0.87 5.74 38.19
CA LEU A 437 -0.09 6.85 37.62
C LEU A 437 -0.99 7.71 36.72
N PRO A 438 -0.70 9.02 36.56
CA PRO A 438 -1.56 9.95 35.81
C PRO A 438 -1.90 9.42 34.39
N PRO A 439 -3.01 9.89 33.81
CA PRO A 439 -3.39 9.53 32.45
C PRO A 439 -2.24 9.87 31.48
N SER A 440 -2.08 9.02 30.46
CA SER A 440 -1.09 9.24 29.41
C SER A 440 -1.31 10.63 28.80
N PRO A 441 -0.27 11.44 28.55
CA PRO A 441 -0.45 12.78 27.98
C PRO A 441 -1.04 12.75 26.55
N PHE A 442 -1.06 11.57 25.92
CA PHE A 442 -1.61 11.35 24.59
C PHE A 442 -3.12 11.11 24.67
N ASN A 443 -3.90 12.19 24.75
CA ASN A 443 -5.35 12.13 24.60
C ASN A 443 -5.72 12.14 23.10
N ALA A 444 -6.42 11.08 22.67
CA ALA A 444 -6.77 10.68 21.30
C ALA A 444 -5.59 10.11 20.48
N PRO A 445 -5.52 8.77 20.30
CA PRO A 445 -4.53 8.19 19.41
C PRO A 445 -4.76 8.67 17.98
N LEU A 446 -3.69 9.11 17.32
CA LEU A 446 -3.67 9.17 15.86
C LEU A 446 -3.83 7.73 15.34
N VAL A 447 -5.07 7.32 15.10
CA VAL A 447 -5.35 6.02 14.48
C VAL A 447 -5.07 6.16 13.00
N VAL A 448 -3.93 5.61 12.57
CA VAL A 448 -3.51 5.58 11.17
C VAL A 448 -3.62 4.13 10.70
N GLU A 449 -4.84 3.70 10.39
CA GLU A 449 -5.05 2.49 9.61
C GLU A 449 -6.05 2.79 8.51
N TRP A 450 -5.54 2.99 7.29
CA TRP A 450 -6.34 3.41 6.14
C TRP A 450 -7.17 2.25 5.58
N ALA A 451 -6.67 1.03 5.67
CA ALA A 451 -7.39 -0.16 5.23
C ALA A 451 -6.98 -1.36 6.10
N PRO A 452 -7.76 -1.66 7.16
CA PRO A 452 -7.54 -2.85 7.96
C PRO A 452 -7.56 -4.10 7.08
N GLY A 453 -6.56 -4.97 7.24
CA GLY A 453 -6.41 -6.21 6.48
C GLY A 453 -5.61 -6.09 5.17
N VAL A 454 -5.18 -4.90 4.77
CA VAL A 454 -4.24 -4.71 3.66
C VAL A 454 -2.83 -4.76 4.21
N THR A 455 -2.30 -5.98 4.29
CA THR A 455 -0.93 -6.22 4.73
C THR A 455 -0.22 -7.09 3.71
N PRO A 456 0.79 -6.55 3.00
CA PRO A 456 1.57 -7.34 2.07
C PRO A 456 2.33 -8.38 2.90
N LYS A 457 1.98 -9.64 2.72
CA LYS A 457 2.82 -10.75 3.16
C LYS A 457 3.64 -11.14 1.94
N PRO A 458 4.98 -11.04 1.99
CA PRO A 458 5.79 -11.43 0.85
C PRO A 458 5.51 -12.91 0.55
N ASP A 459 5.40 -13.24 -0.73
CA ASP A 459 5.37 -14.65 -1.10
C ASP A 459 6.74 -15.30 -0.82
N ARG A 460 6.76 -16.63 -0.92
CA ARG A 460 7.96 -17.46 -0.67
C ARG A 460 9.17 -17.02 -1.51
N VAL A 461 8.95 -16.63 -2.76
CA VAL A 461 10.00 -16.29 -3.72
C VAL A 461 10.57 -14.91 -3.42
N THR A 462 9.69 -13.97 -3.13
CA THR A 462 9.98 -12.57 -2.79
C THR A 462 10.77 -12.50 -1.49
N LEU A 463 10.35 -13.23 -0.45
CA LEU A 463 11.08 -13.28 0.81
C LEU A 463 12.49 -13.88 0.62
N GLY A 464 12.60 -14.97 -0.15
CA GLY A 464 13.89 -15.59 -0.48
C GLY A 464 14.85 -14.59 -1.13
N ARG A 465 14.36 -13.88 -2.14
CA ARG A 465 15.11 -12.83 -2.85
C ARG A 465 15.54 -11.69 -1.92
N HIS A 466 14.65 -11.19 -1.06
CA HIS A 466 14.99 -10.11 -0.13
C HIS A 466 16.05 -10.53 0.89
N VAL A 467 16.00 -11.77 1.39
CA VAL A 467 17.05 -12.30 2.26
C VAL A 467 18.38 -12.41 1.52
N GLU A 468 18.39 -12.96 0.30
CA GLU A 468 19.61 -13.08 -0.51
C GLU A 468 20.26 -11.71 -0.78
N GLN A 469 19.45 -10.71 -1.13
CA GLN A 469 19.88 -9.33 -1.36
C GLN A 469 20.49 -8.71 -0.10
N LEU A 470 19.85 -8.88 1.07
CA LEU A 470 20.38 -8.39 2.33
C LEU A 470 21.69 -9.09 2.69
N VAL A 471 21.75 -10.42 2.55
CA VAL A 471 22.98 -11.18 2.83
C VAL A 471 24.12 -10.67 1.95
N GLU A 472 23.88 -10.43 0.66
CA GLU A 472 24.88 -9.83 -0.22
C GLU A 472 25.38 -8.48 0.31
N SER A 473 24.46 -7.59 0.68
CA SER A 473 24.78 -6.29 1.25
C SER A 473 25.52 -6.38 2.58
N VAL A 474 25.20 -7.36 3.43
CA VAL A 474 25.91 -7.59 4.70
C VAL A 474 27.35 -8.00 4.43
N PHE A 475 27.58 -9.01 3.59
CA PHE A 475 28.94 -9.49 3.32
C PHE A 475 29.79 -8.42 2.62
N LYS A 476 29.20 -7.63 1.73
CA LYS A 476 29.85 -6.49 1.11
C LYS A 476 30.33 -5.42 2.12
N ASN A 477 29.62 -5.23 3.23
CA ASN A 477 29.91 -4.17 4.21
C ASN A 477 30.70 -4.65 5.44
N TYR A 478 30.53 -5.91 5.86
CA TYR A 478 31.11 -6.47 7.10
C TYR A 478 32.17 -7.56 6.88
N ASP A 479 32.38 -7.98 5.63
CA ASP A 479 33.50 -8.86 5.25
C ASP A 479 34.39 -8.18 4.18
N PRO A 480 35.04 -7.04 4.51
CA PRO A 480 35.84 -6.29 3.54
C PRO A 480 37.07 -7.06 3.06
N GLU A 481 37.49 -8.09 3.80
CA GLU A 481 38.62 -8.96 3.46
C GLU A 481 38.20 -10.16 2.60
N GLY A 482 36.90 -10.38 2.37
CA GLY A 482 36.40 -11.47 1.54
C GLY A 482 36.66 -12.86 2.11
N ARG A 483 36.66 -13.01 3.45
CA ARG A 483 36.90 -14.29 4.12
C ARG A 483 35.70 -15.25 4.03
N GLY A 484 34.55 -14.79 3.53
CA GLY A 484 33.30 -15.52 3.52
C GLY A 484 32.67 -15.66 4.90
N THR A 485 33.11 -14.85 5.89
CA THR A 485 32.56 -14.91 7.26
C THR A 485 32.45 -13.53 7.94
N ILE A 486 31.40 -13.35 8.75
CA ILE A 486 31.18 -12.17 9.60
C ILE A 486 31.39 -12.51 11.08
N SER A 487 31.73 -11.56 11.93
CA SER A 487 31.91 -11.83 13.37
C SER A 487 30.57 -12.11 14.08
N GLN A 488 30.61 -12.81 15.22
CA GLN A 488 29.45 -13.01 16.10
C GLN A 488 28.84 -11.68 16.54
N GLU A 489 29.69 -10.72 16.89
CA GLU A 489 29.29 -9.38 17.34
C GLU A 489 28.54 -8.62 16.24
N ASP A 490 29.03 -8.69 14.99
CA ASP A 490 28.35 -8.08 13.84
C ASP A 490 27.03 -8.78 13.53
N PHE A 491 26.98 -10.11 13.62
CA PHE A 491 25.75 -10.88 13.46
C PHE A 491 24.70 -10.48 14.51
N GLU A 492 25.08 -10.41 15.78
CA GLU A 492 24.19 -10.03 16.87
C GLU A 492 23.65 -8.60 16.68
N ARG A 493 24.52 -7.67 16.31
CA ARG A 493 24.11 -6.29 15.99
C ARG A 493 23.16 -6.23 14.80
N LEU A 494 23.44 -6.97 13.72
CA LEU A 494 22.56 -7.06 12.55
C LEU A 494 21.20 -7.68 12.91
N SER A 495 21.18 -8.67 13.79
CA SER A 495 19.93 -9.26 14.29
C SER A 495 19.08 -8.25 15.07
N GLY A 496 19.71 -7.29 15.75
CA GLY A 496 19.06 -6.19 16.48
C GLY A 496 18.35 -5.15 15.61
N ASN A 497 18.56 -5.20 14.28
CA ASN A 497 17.80 -4.42 13.29
C ASN A 497 16.39 -4.94 13.07
N PHE A 498 16.15 -6.20 13.45
CA PHE A 498 14.90 -6.89 13.28
C PHE A 498 14.28 -7.15 14.65
N PRO A 499 12.95 -7.06 14.78
CA PRO A 499 12.22 -7.40 16.00
C PRO A 499 12.18 -8.92 16.27
N PHE A 500 13.10 -9.73 15.74
CA PHE A 500 13.13 -11.20 15.92
C PHE A 500 13.13 -11.62 17.39
N ALA A 501 13.73 -10.82 18.27
CA ALA A 501 13.70 -11.02 19.71
C ALA A 501 12.27 -11.05 20.31
N CYS A 502 11.28 -10.43 19.66
CA CYS A 502 9.87 -10.51 20.05
C CYS A 502 9.30 -11.94 19.95
N HIS A 503 9.93 -12.81 19.16
CA HIS A 503 9.59 -14.23 19.06
C HIS A 503 10.64 -15.14 19.71
N GLY A 504 11.55 -14.58 20.53
CA GLY A 504 12.65 -15.33 21.15
C GLY A 504 13.66 -15.87 20.14
N LEU A 505 13.67 -15.34 18.91
CA LEU A 505 14.57 -15.76 17.84
C LEU A 505 15.88 -14.99 18.00
N HIS A 506 16.87 -15.66 18.58
CA HIS A 506 18.21 -15.13 18.77
C HIS A 506 19.21 -15.83 17.84
N PRO A 507 20.30 -15.15 17.46
CA PRO A 507 21.43 -15.79 16.79
C PRO A 507 21.90 -17.02 17.57
N PRO A 508 22.22 -18.14 16.90
CA PRO A 508 22.68 -19.34 17.58
C PRO A 508 24.04 -19.07 18.28
N PRO A 509 24.22 -19.48 19.55
CA PRO A 509 25.50 -19.31 20.24
C PRO A 509 26.56 -20.24 19.62
N ARG A 510 27.73 -19.69 19.25
CA ARG A 510 28.88 -20.49 18.79
C ARG A 510 29.87 -20.74 19.92
N GLN A 511 30.27 -22.01 20.11
CA GLN A 511 31.42 -22.38 20.93
C GLN A 511 32.68 -22.37 20.05
N GLY A 512 33.55 -21.35 20.18
CA GLY A 512 34.82 -21.24 19.42
C GLY A 512 35.06 -19.86 18.79
N ARG A 513 36.02 -19.74 17.84
CA ARG A 513 36.25 -18.50 17.07
C ARG A 513 34.95 -18.13 16.33
N GLY A 514 34.22 -17.18 16.91
CA GLY A 514 32.85 -16.79 16.56
C GLY A 514 32.78 -15.96 15.29
N SER A 515 32.93 -16.60 14.13
CA SER A 515 32.49 -16.05 12.84
C SER A 515 31.26 -16.81 12.32
N PHE A 516 30.53 -16.32 11.33
CA PHE A 516 29.39 -17.01 10.69
C PHE A 516 29.53 -16.99 9.18
N SER A 517 29.19 -18.09 8.52
CA SER A 517 29.21 -18.17 7.06
C SER A 517 27.98 -17.51 6.44
N ARG A 518 28.05 -17.30 5.12
CA ARG A 518 26.94 -16.77 4.33
C ARG A 518 25.70 -17.64 4.42
N GLU A 519 25.87 -18.95 4.37
CA GLU A 519 24.79 -19.95 4.44
C GLU A 519 24.10 -19.92 5.80
N GLU A 520 24.86 -19.70 6.88
CA GLU A 520 24.32 -19.63 8.23
C GLU A 520 23.50 -18.36 8.46
N LEU A 521 24.00 -17.20 8.01
CA LEU A 521 23.24 -15.96 8.05
C LEU A 521 21.97 -16.06 7.19
N THR A 522 22.10 -16.58 5.97
CA THR A 522 20.96 -16.82 5.06
C THR A 522 19.92 -17.72 5.74
N GLY A 523 20.36 -18.85 6.29
CA GLY A 523 19.48 -19.78 6.98
C GLY A 523 18.80 -19.16 8.21
N TYR A 524 19.52 -18.35 8.98
CA TYR A 524 18.93 -17.63 10.12
C TYR A 524 17.88 -16.62 9.69
N LEU A 525 18.21 -15.73 8.74
CA LEU A 525 17.31 -14.69 8.26
C LEU A 525 16.08 -15.27 7.58
N LEU A 526 16.24 -16.32 6.75
CA LEU A 526 15.11 -17.03 6.14
C LEU A 526 14.19 -17.63 7.21
N ARG A 527 14.74 -18.31 8.22
CA ARG A 527 13.96 -18.89 9.31
C ARG A 527 13.22 -17.81 10.10
N ALA A 528 13.95 -16.80 10.55
CA ALA A 528 13.39 -15.78 11.42
C ALA A 528 12.31 -14.95 10.70
N SER A 529 12.58 -14.57 9.45
CA SER A 529 11.62 -13.81 8.63
C SER A 529 10.41 -14.67 8.27
N ALA A 530 10.57 -15.96 7.95
CA ALA A 530 9.43 -16.83 7.65
C ALA A 530 8.47 -17.01 8.83
N ILE A 531 9.01 -17.12 10.05
CA ILE A 531 8.23 -17.18 11.28
C ILE A 531 7.49 -15.85 11.48
N CYS A 532 8.22 -14.74 11.41
CA CYS A 532 7.66 -13.39 11.61
C CYS A 532 6.70 -12.95 10.50
N SER A 533 6.81 -13.47 9.27
CA SER A 533 5.87 -13.19 8.17
C SER A 533 4.72 -14.21 8.10
N LYS A 534 4.67 -15.17 9.04
CA LYS A 534 3.65 -16.22 9.17
C LYS A 534 3.52 -17.12 7.93
N LEU A 535 4.62 -17.41 7.23
CA LEU A 535 4.61 -18.19 5.98
C LEU A 535 4.58 -19.72 6.15
N GLY A 536 4.32 -20.20 7.37
CA GLY A 536 4.34 -21.62 7.74
C GLY A 536 5.75 -22.21 7.73
N LEU A 537 6.09 -23.10 8.67
CA LEU A 537 7.43 -23.70 8.72
C LEU A 537 7.68 -24.69 7.57
N ALA A 538 6.63 -25.11 6.88
CA ALA A 538 6.66 -25.72 5.56
C ALA A 538 7.59 -25.01 4.56
N PHE A 539 7.65 -23.67 4.62
CA PHE A 539 8.52 -22.85 3.79
C PHE A 539 10.02 -23.17 3.98
N LEU A 540 10.39 -23.77 5.11
CA LEU A 540 11.78 -24.14 5.42
C LEU A 540 12.17 -25.54 4.93
N HIS A 541 11.22 -26.34 4.42
CA HIS A 541 11.46 -27.71 3.98
C HIS A 541 11.46 -27.80 2.45
N THR A 542 12.51 -28.42 1.90
CA THR A 542 12.60 -28.71 0.47
C THR A 542 11.90 -30.04 0.16
N PHE A 543 10.57 -30.02 -0.01
CA PHE A 543 9.79 -31.23 -0.29
C PHE A 543 9.92 -31.72 -1.75
N HIS A 544 9.86 -33.04 -1.94
CA HIS A 544 9.65 -33.66 -3.25
C HIS A 544 8.58 -34.75 -3.12
N GLU A 545 7.85 -35.00 -4.21
CA GLU A 545 6.83 -36.07 -4.28
C GLU A 545 7.52 -37.44 -4.26
N VAL A 546 7.02 -38.35 -3.43
CA VAL A 546 7.61 -39.68 -3.22
C VAL A 546 6.55 -40.78 -3.28
N THR A 547 6.90 -41.87 -3.95
CA THR A 547 6.20 -43.15 -3.83
C THR A 547 6.81 -43.98 -2.71
N PHE A 548 6.08 -44.16 -1.62
CA PHE A 548 6.51 -44.93 -0.45
C PHE A 548 6.27 -46.42 -0.68
N ARG A 549 7.33 -47.23 -0.63
CA ARG A 549 7.27 -48.70 -0.76
C ARG A 549 6.88 -49.42 0.54
N LYS A 550 6.73 -48.68 1.63
CA LYS A 550 6.37 -49.18 2.96
C LYS A 550 5.23 -48.30 3.52
N PRO A 551 4.33 -48.86 4.33
CA PRO A 551 3.32 -48.09 5.08
C PRO A 551 3.99 -46.91 5.80
N THR A 552 3.60 -45.67 5.43
CA THR A 552 4.22 -44.43 5.94
C THR A 552 3.12 -43.49 6.43
N PHE A 553 3.36 -42.80 7.54
CA PHE A 553 2.43 -41.86 8.16
C PHE A 553 2.96 -40.43 8.00
N CYS A 554 2.05 -39.46 7.98
CA CYS A 554 2.38 -38.06 7.91
C CYS A 554 2.91 -37.56 9.26
N ASP A 555 4.08 -36.94 9.28
CA ASP A 555 4.69 -36.36 10.47
C ASP A 555 3.98 -35.09 10.98
N SER A 556 3.06 -34.53 10.20
CA SER A 556 2.31 -33.31 10.54
C SER A 556 0.97 -33.61 11.23
N CYS A 557 0.15 -34.50 10.65
CA CYS A 557 -1.17 -34.85 11.18
C CYS A 557 -1.25 -36.26 11.78
N SER A 558 -0.15 -37.02 11.75
CA SER A 558 -0.08 -38.42 12.17
C SER A 558 -0.97 -39.40 11.39
N GLY A 559 -1.67 -38.93 10.34
CA GLY A 559 -2.51 -39.77 9.48
C GLY A 559 -1.72 -40.60 8.47
N PHE A 560 -2.29 -41.71 8.03
CA PHE A 560 -1.67 -42.61 7.04
C PHE A 560 -1.60 -41.97 5.63
N LEU A 561 -0.49 -42.15 4.90
CA LEU A 561 -0.34 -41.70 3.51
C LEU A 561 -0.99 -42.71 2.55
N TRP A 562 -2.22 -42.43 2.13
CA TRP A 562 -3.00 -43.30 1.25
C TRP A 562 -2.55 -43.25 -0.21
N GLY A 563 -2.59 -44.42 -0.88
CA GLY A 563 -2.37 -44.56 -2.33
C GLY A 563 -1.37 -45.66 -2.71
N VAL A 564 -1.40 -46.07 -3.99
CA VAL A 564 -0.46 -47.07 -4.54
C VAL A 564 0.85 -46.41 -5.00
N THR A 565 0.78 -45.19 -5.53
CA THR A 565 1.93 -44.39 -5.94
C THR A 565 1.75 -42.94 -5.49
N LYS A 566 2.84 -42.17 -5.37
CA LYS A 566 2.83 -40.73 -5.04
C LYS A 566 2.01 -40.40 -3.80
N GLN A 567 2.12 -41.21 -2.74
CA GLN A 567 1.27 -41.11 -1.56
C GLN A 567 1.51 -39.83 -0.74
N GLY A 568 2.64 -39.15 -0.94
CA GLY A 568 2.94 -37.92 -0.24
C GLY A 568 4.26 -37.27 -0.64
N TYR A 569 4.71 -36.36 0.21
CA TYR A 569 5.93 -35.59 0.03
C TYR A 569 6.96 -35.96 1.10
N ARG A 570 8.25 -35.93 0.74
CA ARG A 570 9.38 -36.09 1.66
C ARG A 570 10.31 -34.89 1.58
N CYS A 571 10.70 -34.33 2.72
CA CYS A 571 11.72 -33.29 2.77
C CYS A 571 13.08 -33.91 2.38
N ARG A 572 13.78 -33.28 1.42
CA ARG A 572 15.10 -33.72 0.94
C ARG A 572 16.16 -33.69 2.04
N GLU A 573 16.00 -32.83 3.04
CA GLU A 573 17.04 -32.57 4.04
C GLU A 573 16.83 -33.31 5.36
N CYS A 574 15.61 -33.27 5.93
CA CYS A 574 15.32 -33.90 7.23
C CYS A 574 14.59 -35.25 7.11
N GLY A 575 14.07 -35.58 5.92
CA GLY A 575 13.30 -36.80 5.67
C GLY A 575 11.85 -36.76 6.17
N LEU A 576 11.37 -35.62 6.70
CA LEU A 576 9.99 -35.44 7.14
C LEU A 576 9.02 -35.75 5.99
N CYS A 577 8.05 -36.62 6.24
CA CYS A 577 7.06 -37.09 5.30
C CYS A 577 5.68 -36.49 5.61
N CYS A 578 4.96 -36.02 4.61
CA CYS A 578 3.63 -35.44 4.82
C CYS A 578 2.69 -35.61 3.63
N HIS A 579 1.38 -35.48 3.86
CA HIS A 579 0.39 -35.41 2.79
C HIS A 579 0.57 -34.16 1.94
N LYS A 580 0.03 -34.18 0.72
CA LYS A 580 -0.06 -33.01 -0.16
C LYS A 580 -0.70 -31.80 0.53
N HIS A 581 -1.79 -32.00 1.27
CA HIS A 581 -2.49 -30.94 2.00
C HIS A 581 -1.81 -30.53 3.31
N CYS A 582 -1.03 -31.43 3.93
CA CYS A 582 -0.26 -31.11 5.14
C CYS A 582 1.05 -30.39 4.85
N ARG A 583 1.56 -30.47 3.60
CA ARG A 583 2.84 -29.91 3.16
C ARG A 583 3.01 -28.45 3.58
N ASP A 584 2.00 -27.62 3.32
CA ASP A 584 2.07 -26.17 3.57
C ASP A 584 1.73 -25.77 5.01
N GLN A 585 1.32 -26.73 5.85
CA GLN A 585 0.94 -26.53 7.25
C GLN A 585 1.93 -27.14 8.24
N VAL A 586 3.06 -27.67 7.78
CA VAL A 586 4.08 -28.27 8.64
C VAL A 586 4.54 -27.23 9.67
N LYS A 587 4.39 -27.57 10.95
CA LYS A 587 4.81 -26.76 12.11
C LYS A 587 6.16 -27.19 12.70
N VAL A 588 6.79 -28.22 12.12
CA VAL A 588 8.07 -28.73 12.58
C VAL A 588 9.18 -28.11 11.73
N GLU A 589 10.26 -27.68 12.37
CA GLU A 589 11.43 -27.10 11.69
C GLU A 589 12.19 -28.15 10.86
N CYS A 590 12.80 -27.71 9.75
CA CYS A 590 13.72 -28.55 8.99
C CYS A 590 15.06 -28.65 9.72
N LYS A 591 15.29 -29.77 10.42
CA LYS A 591 16.58 -30.08 11.05
C LYS A 591 17.28 -31.18 10.26
N LYS A 592 18.42 -30.88 9.62
CA LYS A 592 19.26 -31.88 8.95
C LYS A 592 19.58 -33.00 9.95
N ARG A 593 19.27 -34.25 9.60
CA ARG A 593 19.72 -35.39 10.41
C ARG A 593 21.25 -35.50 10.28
N PRO A 594 22.02 -35.48 11.37
CA PRO A 594 23.43 -35.84 11.31
C PRO A 594 23.50 -37.34 10.95
N GLY A 595 23.96 -37.69 9.76
CA GLY A 595 24.32 -39.07 9.41
C GLY A 595 23.38 -39.87 8.50
N ALA A 596 22.52 -39.26 7.68
CA ALA A 596 21.81 -40.00 6.63
C ALA A 596 22.78 -40.41 5.50
N LYS A 597 23.51 -41.52 5.68
CA LYS A 597 24.05 -42.30 4.57
C LYS A 597 22.88 -42.61 3.64
N GLY A 598 22.97 -42.15 2.39
CA GLY A 598 21.99 -42.49 1.37
C GLY A 598 21.81 -44.01 1.33
N ASP A 599 20.56 -44.47 1.31
CA ASP A 599 20.25 -45.82 0.85
C ASP A 599 20.71 -45.90 -0.60
N ALA A 600 21.97 -46.34 -0.77
CA ALA A 600 22.53 -46.73 -2.03
C ALA A 600 21.74 -47.94 -2.52
N GLY A 601 20.84 -47.71 -3.49
CA GLY A 601 20.37 -48.78 -4.35
C GLY A 601 21.59 -49.42 -5.06
N PRO A 602 21.60 -50.75 -5.28
CA PRO A 602 22.76 -51.42 -5.84
C PRO A 602 22.99 -50.97 -7.29
N PRO A 603 24.25 -50.99 -7.79
CA PRO A 603 24.60 -50.45 -9.09
C PRO A 603 24.06 -51.39 -10.18
N GLY A 604 23.00 -50.96 -10.87
CA GLY A 604 22.42 -51.64 -12.02
C GLY A 604 22.77 -50.91 -13.32
N ALA A 605 23.49 -51.63 -14.18
CA ALA A 605 24.05 -51.32 -15.50
C ALA A 605 23.43 -50.19 -16.39
N PRO A 606 24.25 -49.55 -17.25
CA PRO A 606 23.81 -48.50 -18.17
C PRO A 606 23.19 -49.10 -19.44
N VAL A 607 22.03 -48.61 -19.88
CA VAL A 607 21.52 -48.85 -21.24
C VAL A 607 20.92 -47.55 -21.79
N PRO A 608 21.19 -47.18 -23.06
CA PRO A 608 21.06 -45.80 -23.55
C PRO A 608 19.71 -45.49 -24.19
N SER A 609 19.47 -44.18 -24.27
CA SER A 609 18.42 -43.40 -24.94
C SER A 609 17.83 -43.93 -26.26
N THR A 610 16.49 -43.85 -26.41
CA THR A 610 15.80 -43.42 -27.64
C THR A 610 14.32 -43.01 -27.35
N PRO A 611 13.71 -42.12 -28.15
CA PRO A 611 12.65 -41.18 -27.75
C PRO A 611 11.20 -41.65 -27.99
N ALA A 612 10.26 -40.83 -27.51
CA ALA A 612 8.79 -40.98 -27.50
C ALA A 612 8.13 -41.37 -28.84
N PRO A 613 6.87 -41.85 -28.78
CA PRO A 613 5.80 -41.04 -29.39
C PRO A 613 4.44 -41.05 -28.63
N HIS A 614 3.59 -40.14 -29.12
CA HIS A 614 2.23 -39.72 -28.71
C HIS A 614 1.14 -40.81 -28.64
N ALA A 615 0.20 -40.64 -27.70
CA ALA A 615 -1.26 -40.90 -27.81
C ALA A 615 -1.92 -40.36 -26.51
N SER A 616 -2.71 -39.27 -26.49
CA SER A 616 -4.10 -39.07 -26.94
C SER A 616 -5.18 -39.81 -26.11
N CYS A 617 -5.84 -39.00 -25.27
CA CYS A 617 -7.28 -38.93 -24.96
C CYS A 617 -7.97 -39.98 -24.05
N GLY A 618 -8.83 -39.45 -23.15
CA GLY A 618 -9.83 -40.16 -22.34
C GLY A 618 -9.71 -39.82 -20.84
N SER A 619 -10.11 -38.61 -20.40
CA SER A 619 -11.39 -38.32 -19.72
C SER A 619 -11.75 -39.31 -18.59
N GLU A 620 -11.67 -38.86 -17.32
CA GLU A 620 -12.67 -39.19 -16.29
C GLU A 620 -12.49 -38.34 -15.00
N GLU A 621 -13.51 -37.50 -14.79
CA GLU A 621 -14.23 -37.20 -13.55
C GLU A 621 -13.53 -36.52 -12.35
N ASN A 622 -13.80 -35.22 -12.28
CA ASN A 622 -13.72 -34.35 -11.11
C ASN A 622 -14.72 -34.78 -10.02
N HIS A 623 -14.22 -35.16 -8.85
CA HIS A 623 -14.97 -35.07 -7.60
C HIS A 623 -14.30 -34.06 -6.66
N SER A 624 -14.73 -32.81 -6.78
CA SER A 624 -14.46 -31.74 -5.82
C SER A 624 -15.35 -31.92 -4.58
N TYR A 625 -14.74 -32.26 -3.45
CA TYR A 625 -15.38 -32.16 -2.14
C TYR A 625 -15.43 -30.69 -1.71
N THR A 626 -16.60 -30.09 -1.86
CA THR A 626 -16.95 -28.79 -1.29
C THR A 626 -17.22 -28.99 0.21
N LEU A 627 -16.27 -28.59 1.07
CA LEU A 627 -16.53 -28.39 2.49
C LEU A 627 -17.19 -27.02 2.65
N SER A 628 -18.49 -27.04 2.89
CA SER A 628 -19.32 -25.91 3.28
C SER A 628 -18.76 -25.24 4.53
N LEU A 629 -18.24 -24.02 4.39
CA LEU A 629 -18.32 -23.02 5.46
C LEU A 629 -19.49 -22.10 5.12
N GLU A 630 -20.42 -22.02 6.06
CA GLU A 630 -21.64 -21.22 5.99
C GLU A 630 -21.35 -19.75 5.66
N PRO A 631 -22.26 -19.06 4.94
CA PRO A 631 -22.11 -17.63 4.71
C PRO A 631 -22.38 -16.92 6.03
N GLU A 632 -21.35 -16.31 6.62
CA GLU A 632 -21.58 -15.30 7.65
C GLU A 632 -22.48 -14.22 7.04
N THR A 633 -23.67 -14.17 7.60
CA THR A 633 -24.73 -13.18 7.40
C THR A 633 -24.17 -11.79 7.19
N GLY A 634 -24.64 -11.15 6.11
CA GLY A 634 -24.23 -9.83 5.68
C GLY A 634 -24.21 -8.81 6.81
N CYS A 635 -22.99 -8.47 7.25
CA CYS A 635 -22.72 -7.20 7.88
C CYS A 635 -22.20 -6.28 6.78
N GLN A 636 -22.96 -5.23 6.45
CA GLN A 636 -22.43 -4.11 5.69
C GLN A 636 -21.23 -3.55 6.47
N LEU A 637 -20.03 -4.02 6.12
CA LEU A 637 -18.77 -3.45 6.59
C LEU A 637 -18.69 -2.03 6.03
N ARG A 638 -19.28 -1.08 6.76
CA ARG A 638 -19.00 0.35 6.63
C ARG A 638 -17.52 0.52 6.94
N HIS A 639 -16.70 0.52 5.90
CA HIS A 639 -15.27 0.74 6.00
C HIS A 639 -14.99 2.10 6.69
N ALA A 640 -13.93 2.12 7.50
CA ALA A 640 -13.56 3.16 8.48
C ALA A 640 -13.45 4.61 7.95
N TRP A 641 -13.59 4.82 6.64
CA TRP A 641 -13.51 6.11 5.95
C TRP A 641 -14.63 7.11 6.30
N THR A 642 -15.67 6.69 7.03
CA THR A 642 -16.84 7.52 7.39
C THR A 642 -16.84 8.09 8.80
N GLN A 643 -15.86 7.79 9.65
CA GLN A 643 -15.83 8.35 11.02
C GLN A 643 -15.07 9.68 11.07
N THR A 644 -15.75 10.78 10.74
CA THR A 644 -15.48 12.04 11.45
C THR A 644 -16.14 11.94 12.81
N GLU A 645 -15.37 12.08 13.88
CA GLU A 645 -15.88 12.17 15.26
C GLU A 645 -17.08 13.13 15.29
N SER A 646 -18.26 12.60 15.60
CA SER A 646 -19.37 13.41 16.06
C SER A 646 -19.00 13.99 17.43
N PRO A 647 -19.15 15.30 17.67
CA PRO A 647 -18.94 15.85 19.00
C PRO A 647 -20.07 15.33 19.89
N HIS A 648 -19.79 14.38 20.78
CA HIS A 648 -20.75 13.96 21.80
C HIS A 648 -21.03 15.14 22.74
N PRO A 649 -22.30 15.59 22.88
CA PRO A 649 -22.69 16.41 24.00
C PRO A 649 -22.71 15.54 25.25
N SER A 650 -22.31 16.14 26.37
CA SER A 650 -22.52 15.66 27.72
C SER A 650 -24.01 15.40 28.02
N TRP A 651 -24.24 14.81 29.19
CA TRP A 651 -25.49 14.76 29.97
C TRP A 651 -26.21 13.39 30.03
N GLU A 652 -26.06 12.82 31.22
CA GLU A 652 -27.13 12.34 32.11
C GLU A 652 -27.79 10.98 31.88
N THR A 653 -27.94 10.34 33.02
CA THR A 653 -28.46 9.02 33.33
C THR A 653 -29.98 9.02 33.24
N ASP A 654 -30.57 8.07 32.52
CA ASP A 654 -31.98 7.74 32.70
C ASP A 654 -32.18 6.22 32.68
N THR A 655 -32.90 5.73 33.69
CA THR A 655 -33.09 4.33 34.07
C THR A 655 -34.59 4.04 33.99
N VAL A 656 -35.09 3.19 33.09
CA VAL A 656 -36.50 2.68 33.11
C VAL A 656 -36.57 1.27 32.45
N PRO A 657 -37.40 0.31 32.93
CA PRO A 657 -37.08 -1.12 33.02
C PRO A 657 -37.79 -2.08 32.02
N CYS A 658 -37.47 -3.38 32.16
CA CYS A 658 -37.79 -4.57 31.33
C CYS A 658 -39.28 -4.89 31.06
N PRO A 659 -39.59 -5.63 29.97
CA PRO A 659 -40.86 -6.35 29.80
C PRO A 659 -40.79 -7.84 30.23
N VAL A 660 -41.90 -8.31 30.78
CA VAL A 660 -42.16 -9.66 31.34
C VAL A 660 -42.50 -10.67 30.23
N MET A 661 -42.06 -11.93 30.36
CA MET A 661 -42.58 -13.10 29.63
C MET A 661 -42.99 -14.20 30.61
N ASP A 662 -44.21 -14.70 30.47
CA ASP A 662 -44.86 -15.73 31.30
C ASP A 662 -44.23 -17.15 31.15
N PRO A 663 -44.29 -18.02 32.19
CA PRO A 663 -43.84 -19.42 32.10
C PRO A 663 -45.02 -20.39 31.85
N PRO A 664 -44.78 -21.57 31.24
CA PRO A 664 -45.83 -22.57 31.00
C PRO A 664 -46.05 -23.50 32.20
N SER A 665 -47.31 -23.86 32.41
CA SER A 665 -47.83 -24.77 33.42
C SER A 665 -47.52 -26.25 33.12
N THR A 666 -47.01 -26.99 34.12
CA THR A 666 -47.23 -28.44 34.23
C THR A 666 -47.21 -28.88 35.69
N ALA A 667 -48.28 -29.57 36.08
CA ALA A 667 -48.54 -30.11 37.41
C ALA A 667 -47.69 -31.34 37.72
N SER A 668 -47.30 -31.53 39.00
CA SER A 668 -47.63 -32.74 39.79
C SER A 668 -46.94 -32.74 41.17
N SER A 669 -47.75 -33.01 42.20
CA SER A 669 -47.45 -33.75 43.47
C SER A 669 -46.22 -33.36 44.31
N LYS A 670 -46.43 -32.71 45.47
CA LYS A 670 -46.50 -33.31 46.83
C LYS A 670 -45.20 -34.01 47.30
N LEU A 671 -44.50 -33.45 48.29
CA LEU A 671 -44.59 -33.81 49.72
C LEU A 671 -43.46 -33.16 50.54
N ASP A 672 -43.82 -32.78 51.76
CA ASP A 672 -43.04 -32.05 52.77
C ASP A 672 -41.83 -32.81 53.34
N SER A 673 -40.70 -32.10 53.49
CA SER A 673 -39.87 -31.97 54.71
C SER A 673 -38.77 -30.93 54.48
#